data_AF-A0AAX7UV21-F1
#
_entry.id   AF-A0AAX7UV21-F1
#
_cell.length_a   1.000
_cell.length_b   1.000
_cell.length_c   1.000
_cell.angle_alpha   90.00
_cell.angle_beta   90.00
_cell.angle_gamma   90.00
#
_symmetry.space_group_name_H-M   'P 1'
#
loop_
_entity.id
_entity.type
_entity.pdbx_description
1 polymer ?
#
loop_
_entity_poly.entity_id
_entity_poly.type
_entity_poly.pdbx_seq_one_letter_code
_entity_poly.pdbx_strand_id
1 'polypeptide(L)'
;MEEEDGAASPVSSCVSVRSDWSRDRPPHFSHEPAPTVNFNHGAQLTIGRKRKRSGVCEEEQLSCCALCQDVLKDPVSTSCGHWFCRQCISSYWDQSASSGDWSCPQCGERSRSRAGLQTASQSSCVQNVGLQEVLDEHKISLRRRCERVTEGSDERGSRTLLNRIYTELYITEGQSEEVHSQHEVRQLETASKMDALHDTPIRCQDIFKALPDQQRPIRVVLTNGVAGVGKTVSVQKFTLDWAEGLENQHVSVVVLLSFRELNLIRDEQYSLLELLHVFHPTLQKVTAEKLAVSQLLFIFDGLDESRLSLDFTNRKLLSDVTQKSSVSQLLTNLIQGNLLPSALVWITSRPAAANQIPPTCVDRLTEVRGFTDAQKEEYFRRRFSDEELSSRIISHMKTSRSLHIMCRIPVFCWITATVLEHMLTTEQRGELPKTLTDMYSHFLLVQTKRKKNKYHEGHETSPQELTEADREVLLKLGRLAFEHLEKGNLMFYQEDLEQCGLDVTEASVYSGVCTEIFKRECVIFQKPVYCFVHLSIQEFLAAVYMFHCFTNRKSEVLKNFLGKKYNESSLDDFLKRAMEKSLQSKNGHLDLFVRFLHGLCLESNQRLLGGLLGQTENSPETIQRVIKNLKNNKKLNSCPDRNINIFHCLMEMNDLSVHQEIQEFLKSKKRSKDLSMIHCSALAFMLQMSEEVLDEFDLQKYKASKEGRLRLIPAVRNCRKARLVPLKSDVISAALSSFIIIVQ
;
A
#
# COMPACT_ATOMS: atom_id res chain seq x y z
N MET A 1 23.35 23.19 56.74
CA MET A 1 22.41 22.15 57.17
C MET A 1 21.86 21.54 55.89
N GLU A 2 22.68 20.88 55.07
CA GLU A 2 23.41 19.61 55.36
C GLU A 2 22.48 18.57 55.95
N GLU A 3 22.05 17.60 55.13
CA GLU A 3 22.61 16.24 55.13
C GLU A 3 22.22 15.50 53.84
N GLU A 4 23.22 14.90 53.21
CA GLU A 4 23.11 13.85 52.19
C GLU A 4 22.82 12.50 52.87
N ASP A 5 22.09 11.61 52.20
CA ASP A 5 22.45 10.18 52.22
C ASP A 5 21.91 9.45 51.00
N GLY A 6 22.76 8.57 50.45
CA GLY A 6 22.62 7.97 49.13
C GLY A 6 21.96 6.58 49.07
N ALA A 7 21.54 6.26 47.83
CA ALA A 7 21.47 4.96 47.15
C ALA A 7 20.82 3.73 47.82
N ALA A 8 19.71 3.26 47.22
CA ALA A 8 19.53 1.86 46.83
C ALA A 8 18.34 1.68 45.86
N SER A 9 18.58 1.03 44.72
CA SER A 9 17.60 0.52 43.76
C SER A 9 16.83 -0.69 44.30
N PRO A 10 15.50 -0.81 44.13
CA PRO A 10 14.80 -2.06 44.35
C PRO A 10 14.50 -2.82 43.05
N VAL A 11 14.97 -4.06 43.09
CA VAL A 11 14.71 -5.23 42.24
C VAL A 11 13.23 -5.38 41.84
N SER A 12 13.00 -5.72 40.57
CA SER A 12 11.72 -6.16 40.03
C SER A 12 11.28 -7.49 40.65
N SER A 13 10.20 -7.47 41.46
CA SER A 13 9.53 -8.68 41.94
C SER A 13 8.26 -8.93 41.12
N CYS A 14 8.36 -9.81 40.13
CA CYS A 14 7.21 -10.38 39.43
C CYS A 14 6.46 -11.33 40.38
N VAL A 15 5.30 -10.91 40.90
CA VAL A 15 4.37 -11.80 41.61
C VAL A 15 3.18 -12.07 40.69
N SER A 16 3.19 -13.26 40.08
CA SER A 16 2.11 -13.78 39.25
C SER A 16 0.92 -14.20 40.12
N VAL A 17 -0.24 -13.56 39.92
CA VAL A 17 -1.50 -13.96 40.58
C VAL A 17 -2.20 -14.99 39.70
N ARG A 18 -2.44 -16.17 40.28
CA ARG A 18 -3.22 -17.28 39.73
C ARG A 18 -4.69 -16.88 39.60
N SER A 19 -5.29 -17.10 38.43
CA SER A 19 -6.74 -17.24 38.26
C SER A 19 -7.06 -18.70 37.94
N ASP A 20 -7.34 -19.45 39.00
CA ASP A 20 -7.97 -20.76 38.86
C ASP A 20 -9.44 -20.51 38.53
N TRP A 21 -9.86 -20.75 37.29
CA TRP A 21 -11.22 -21.17 36.89
C TRP A 21 -11.31 -21.28 35.35
N SER A 22 -11.05 -22.50 34.85
CA SER A 22 -11.71 -23.14 33.70
C SER A 22 -10.77 -24.23 33.14
N ARG A 23 -10.94 -25.48 33.57
CA ARG A 23 -10.38 -26.65 32.88
C ARG A 23 -11.46 -27.72 32.76
N ASP A 24 -11.99 -27.90 31.57
CA ASP A 24 -12.58 -29.17 31.16
C ASP A 24 -11.47 -30.22 31.01
N ARG A 25 -11.84 -31.49 31.23
CA ARG A 25 -10.96 -32.66 31.45
C ARG A 25 -10.02 -32.95 30.26
N PRO A 26 -8.74 -33.28 30.49
CA PRO A 26 -7.87 -33.87 29.47
C PRO A 26 -8.12 -35.40 29.33
N PRO A 27 -7.92 -35.98 28.13
CA PRO A 27 -7.99 -37.43 27.95
C PRO A 27 -6.77 -38.16 28.54
N HIS A 28 -7.01 -39.37 29.04
CA HIS A 28 -6.07 -40.26 29.71
C HIS A 28 -4.93 -40.77 28.80
N PHE A 29 -3.68 -40.71 29.30
CA PHE A 29 -2.57 -41.53 28.82
C PHE A 29 -2.04 -42.41 29.96
N SER A 30 -1.84 -43.70 29.65
CA SER A 30 -1.39 -44.75 30.56
C SER A 30 0.12 -44.72 30.80
N HIS A 31 0.51 -45.03 32.03
CA HIS A 31 1.89 -45.23 32.49
C HIS A 31 2.45 -46.58 32.05
N GLU A 32 3.63 -46.60 31.42
CA GLU A 32 4.65 -47.64 31.63
C GLU A 32 6.05 -47.12 31.21
N PRO A 33 7.17 -47.59 31.83
CA PRO A 33 8.44 -46.87 31.87
C PRO A 33 9.64 -47.51 31.11
N ALA A 34 10.47 -46.63 30.53
CA ALA A 34 11.95 -46.62 30.34
C ALA A 34 12.66 -47.82 29.61
N PRO A 35 13.83 -47.60 28.96
CA PRO A 35 15.07 -47.31 29.70
C PRO A 35 16.00 -46.24 29.08
N THR A 36 16.63 -45.51 29.99
CA THR A 36 17.85 -44.71 29.85
C THR A 36 19.09 -45.60 29.90
N VAL A 37 20.16 -45.21 29.19
CA VAL A 37 21.54 -45.68 29.44
C VAL A 37 22.42 -44.46 29.76
N ASN A 38 23.20 -44.59 30.82
CA ASN A 38 23.98 -43.56 31.52
C ASN A 38 25.47 -43.51 31.11
N PHE A 39 26.00 -42.27 31.10
CA PHE A 39 27.28 -41.73 31.61
C PHE A 39 28.57 -42.59 31.76
N ASN A 40 29.75 -42.04 31.43
CA ASN A 40 30.62 -41.27 32.36
C ASN A 40 32.08 -40.96 31.88
N HIS A 41 32.59 -39.79 32.31
CA HIS A 41 33.98 -39.38 32.72
C HIS A 41 35.14 -39.40 31.68
N GLY A 42 36.17 -38.53 31.68
CA GLY A 42 36.65 -37.43 32.53
C GLY A 42 38.15 -37.13 32.23
N ALA A 43 38.66 -36.01 32.76
CA ALA A 43 40.09 -35.64 33.03
C ALA A 43 40.96 -34.85 31.99
N GLN A 44 41.05 -33.56 32.32
CA GLN A 44 42.12 -32.53 32.26
C GLN A 44 43.61 -32.97 32.27
N LEU A 45 44.48 -32.21 31.58
CA LEU A 45 45.83 -31.81 32.03
C LEU A 45 46.42 -30.65 31.19
N THR A 46 46.88 -29.61 31.89
CA THR A 46 47.47 -28.34 31.42
C THR A 46 48.95 -28.23 31.80
N ILE A 47 49.83 -27.76 30.90
CA ILE A 47 51.10 -27.01 31.16
C ILE A 47 51.43 -26.23 29.86
N GLY A 48 51.81 -24.95 29.74
CA GLY A 48 52.02 -23.83 30.66
C GLY A 48 53.04 -22.82 30.07
N ARG A 49 52.64 -21.52 29.98
CA ARG A 49 53.45 -20.26 29.96
C ARG A 49 54.22 -19.89 28.66
N LYS A 50 54.24 -18.65 28.12
CA LYS A 50 54.32 -17.28 28.71
C LYS A 50 53.96 -16.17 27.66
N ARG A 51 53.19 -15.14 28.09
CA ARG A 51 53.25 -13.64 27.88
C ARG A 51 53.89 -13.08 26.57
N LYS A 52 53.41 -12.03 25.86
CA LYS A 52 52.72 -10.78 26.22
C LYS A 52 52.39 -9.93 24.94
N ARG A 53 51.23 -9.24 24.95
CA ARG A 53 50.85 -7.89 24.41
C ARG A 53 50.89 -7.52 22.89
N SER A 54 49.83 -6.76 22.52
CA SER A 54 49.58 -5.85 21.38
C SER A 54 49.62 -6.48 19.98
N GLY A 55 48.57 -6.46 19.14
CA GLY A 55 47.65 -5.36 18.81
C GLY A 55 48.13 -4.71 17.51
N VAL A 56 47.38 -4.86 16.42
CA VAL A 56 47.26 -4.01 15.20
C VAL A 56 46.76 -4.86 14.00
N CYS A 57 45.95 -4.20 13.17
CA CYS A 57 45.14 -4.65 12.04
C CYS A 57 45.85 -5.56 11.01
N GLU A 58 45.09 -6.50 10.43
CA GLU A 58 45.50 -7.25 9.23
C GLU A 58 45.48 -6.30 8.01
N GLU A 59 46.66 -5.92 7.54
CA GLU A 59 46.86 -5.25 6.25
C GLU A 59 46.93 -6.27 5.10
N GLU A 60 46.24 -5.93 4.02
CA GLU A 60 46.30 -6.58 2.70
C GLU A 60 47.76 -6.80 2.26
N GLN A 61 48.09 -8.00 1.76
CA GLN A 61 49.40 -8.29 1.19
C GLN A 61 49.66 -7.40 -0.04
N LEU A 62 50.31 -6.26 0.17
CA LEU A 62 50.78 -5.38 -0.89
C LEU A 62 51.89 -6.07 -1.69
N SER A 63 51.72 -6.15 -3.01
CA SER A 63 52.73 -6.71 -3.92
C SER A 63 53.96 -5.80 -4.01
N CYS A 64 55.15 -6.39 -3.85
CA CYS A 64 56.44 -5.67 -3.95
C CYS A 64 56.98 -5.69 -5.39
N CYS A 65 57.69 -4.63 -5.77
CA CYS A 65 58.40 -4.56 -7.04
C CYS A 65 59.67 -5.42 -7.01
N ALA A 66 59.85 -6.33 -7.96
CA ALA A 66 61.04 -7.19 -8.01
C ALA A 66 62.38 -6.45 -8.25
N LEU A 67 62.34 -5.20 -8.72
CA LEU A 67 63.54 -4.39 -8.99
C LEU A 67 64.00 -3.56 -7.78
N CYS A 68 63.08 -2.96 -7.02
CA CYS A 68 63.43 -2.15 -5.84
C CYS A 68 63.09 -2.84 -4.51
N GLN A 69 62.43 -3.99 -4.54
CA GLN A 69 61.99 -4.78 -3.37
C GLN A 69 61.03 -4.07 -2.41
N ASP A 70 60.59 -2.85 -2.75
CA ASP A 70 59.58 -2.06 -2.03
C ASP A 70 58.17 -2.26 -2.58
N VAL A 71 57.16 -1.81 -1.82
CA VAL A 71 55.76 -1.69 -2.27
C VAL A 71 55.69 -0.89 -3.59
N LEU A 72 54.90 -1.37 -4.54
CA LEU A 72 54.78 -0.79 -5.87
C LEU A 72 54.35 0.70 -5.83
N LYS A 73 55.22 1.60 -6.27
CA LYS A 73 54.94 3.02 -6.52
C LYS A 73 54.71 3.24 -8.01
N ASP A 74 53.51 3.71 -8.37
CA ASP A 74 53.05 3.83 -9.77
C ASP A 74 53.14 2.48 -10.51
N PRO A 75 52.30 1.49 -10.15
CA PRO A 75 52.39 0.12 -10.67
C PRO A 75 52.07 0.06 -12.16
N VAL A 76 52.98 -0.54 -12.91
CA VAL A 76 52.81 -0.84 -14.33
C VAL A 76 53.05 -2.34 -14.56
N SER A 77 52.21 -2.95 -15.38
CA SER A 77 52.39 -4.35 -15.76
C SER A 77 53.12 -4.45 -17.10
N THR A 78 54.04 -5.40 -17.18
CA THR A 78 54.60 -5.87 -18.45
C THR A 78 53.57 -6.71 -19.22
N SER A 79 53.77 -6.96 -20.51
CA SER A 79 52.86 -7.77 -21.34
C SER A 79 52.68 -9.21 -20.85
N CYS A 80 53.62 -9.72 -20.04
CA CYS A 80 53.57 -11.04 -19.41
C CYS A 80 52.91 -11.04 -18.02
N GLY A 81 52.30 -9.92 -17.60
CA GLY A 81 51.52 -9.81 -16.36
C GLY A 81 52.32 -9.53 -15.08
N HIS A 82 53.65 -9.37 -15.17
CA HIS A 82 54.48 -9.00 -14.01
C HIS A 82 54.46 -7.49 -13.74
N TRP A 83 54.40 -7.11 -12.46
CA TRP A 83 54.23 -5.74 -11.97
C TRP A 83 55.53 -5.11 -11.47
N PHE A 84 55.76 -3.86 -11.84
CA PHE A 84 56.92 -3.08 -11.43
C PHE A 84 56.56 -1.62 -11.14
N CYS A 85 57.37 -0.92 -10.35
CA CYS A 85 57.30 0.54 -10.28
C CYS A 85 57.68 1.12 -11.65
N ARG A 86 56.92 2.10 -12.14
CA ARG A 86 57.15 2.71 -13.46
C ARG A 86 58.57 3.21 -13.66
N GLN A 87 59.15 3.82 -12.63
CA GLN A 87 60.51 4.33 -12.68
C GLN A 87 61.56 3.21 -12.71
N CYS A 88 61.32 2.12 -12.00
CA CYS A 88 62.24 0.98 -11.94
C CYS A 88 62.31 0.24 -13.28
N ILE A 89 61.16 -0.06 -13.89
CA ILE A 89 61.14 -0.74 -15.19
C ILE A 89 61.68 0.16 -16.31
N SER A 90 61.40 1.46 -16.26
CA SER A 90 61.95 2.43 -17.23
C SER A 90 63.47 2.52 -17.12
N SER A 91 64.02 2.61 -15.90
CA SER A 91 65.47 2.62 -15.68
C SER A 91 66.13 1.32 -16.14
N TYR A 92 65.52 0.17 -15.89
CA TYR A 92 66.04 -1.12 -16.34
C TYR A 92 66.11 -1.18 -17.88
N TRP A 93 65.04 -0.75 -18.54
CA TRP A 93 64.97 -0.68 -19.99
C TRP A 93 65.96 0.32 -20.59
N ASP A 94 66.05 1.52 -20.03
CA ASP A 94 66.97 2.55 -20.52
C ASP A 94 68.46 2.14 -20.35
N GLN A 95 68.79 1.27 -19.38
CA GLN A 95 70.13 0.66 -19.24
C GLN A 95 70.39 -0.48 -20.25
N SER A 96 69.36 -1.20 -20.67
CA SER A 96 69.44 -2.26 -21.68
C SER A 96 69.39 -1.77 -23.14
N ALA A 97 69.33 -0.45 -23.35
CA ALA A 97 69.03 0.19 -24.64
C ALA A 97 70.08 0.00 -25.77
N SER A 98 71.18 -0.73 -25.55
CA SER A 98 72.13 -1.04 -26.63
C SER A 98 71.64 -2.13 -27.60
N SER A 99 70.53 -2.82 -27.33
CA SER A 99 70.02 -3.91 -28.18
C SER A 99 68.59 -3.76 -28.71
N GLY A 100 67.85 -2.70 -28.35
CA GLY A 100 66.48 -2.48 -28.82
C GLY A 100 65.43 -3.50 -28.36
N ASP A 101 65.79 -4.40 -27.43
CA ASP A 101 64.94 -5.47 -26.91
C ASP A 101 64.43 -5.15 -25.49
N TRP A 102 63.13 -4.88 -25.34
CA TRP A 102 62.49 -4.66 -24.03
C TRP A 102 62.11 -6.00 -23.40
N SER A 103 62.96 -6.51 -22.49
CA SER A 103 62.72 -7.77 -21.78
C SER A 103 62.14 -7.56 -20.38
N CYS A 104 61.31 -8.50 -19.92
CA CYS A 104 60.83 -8.53 -18.55
C CYS A 104 61.95 -9.00 -17.60
N PRO A 105 62.29 -8.27 -16.52
CA PRO A 105 63.32 -8.67 -15.55
C PRO A 105 63.04 -10.00 -14.83
N GLN A 106 61.76 -10.40 -14.73
CA GLN A 106 61.34 -11.54 -13.92
C GLN A 106 61.25 -12.84 -14.71
N CYS A 107 60.84 -12.80 -15.98
CA CYS A 107 60.69 -14.00 -16.83
C CYS A 107 61.47 -13.96 -18.15
N GLY A 108 62.12 -12.85 -18.49
CA GLY A 108 62.92 -12.69 -19.71
C GLY A 108 62.12 -12.52 -21.00
N GLU A 109 60.79 -12.45 -20.94
CA GLU A 109 59.93 -12.34 -22.11
C GLU A 109 60.11 -10.97 -22.82
N ARG A 110 60.30 -11.00 -24.15
CA ARG A 110 60.58 -9.81 -24.98
C ARG A 110 59.30 -9.21 -25.55
N SER A 111 59.13 -7.90 -25.40
CA SER A 111 58.03 -7.15 -26.01
C SER A 111 58.52 -6.33 -27.21
N ARG A 112 57.69 -6.24 -28.26
CA ARG A 112 58.02 -5.57 -29.53
C ARG A 112 57.86 -4.03 -29.50
N SER A 113 57.31 -3.45 -28.41
CA SER A 113 57.14 -1.99 -28.29
C SER A 113 57.10 -1.52 -26.83
N ARG A 114 57.56 -0.28 -26.59
CA ARG A 114 57.49 0.40 -25.28
C ARG A 114 56.04 0.70 -24.83
N ALA A 115 55.07 0.57 -25.73
CA ALA A 115 53.64 0.80 -25.49
C ALA A 115 52.94 -0.36 -24.74
N GLY A 116 53.65 -1.44 -24.40
CA GLY A 116 53.10 -2.59 -23.66
C GLY A 116 52.94 -2.38 -22.14
N LEU A 117 53.29 -1.21 -21.59
CA LEU A 117 53.07 -0.89 -20.18
C LEU A 117 51.62 -0.47 -19.96
N GLN A 118 50.82 -1.35 -19.37
CA GLN A 118 49.47 -1.02 -18.94
C GLN A 118 49.54 -0.39 -17.54
N THR A 119 48.93 0.78 -17.39
CA THR A 119 48.65 1.35 -16.07
C THR A 119 47.41 0.65 -15.50
N ALA A 120 47.32 0.51 -14.17
CA ALA A 120 46.17 -0.13 -13.51
C ALA A 120 44.81 0.47 -13.90
N SER A 121 44.79 1.70 -14.43
CA SER A 121 43.61 2.39 -14.93
C SER A 121 43.22 2.07 -16.38
N GLN A 122 44.05 1.41 -17.21
CA GLN A 122 43.69 1.14 -18.62
C GLN A 122 43.11 -0.26 -18.88
N SER A 123 43.31 -1.23 -17.99
CA SER A 123 42.65 -2.54 -18.10
C SER A 123 41.19 -2.52 -17.64
N SER A 124 40.75 -1.50 -16.88
CA SER A 124 39.37 -1.34 -16.40
C SER A 124 38.47 -0.49 -17.31
N CYS A 125 39.03 0.33 -18.22
CA CYS A 125 38.24 1.33 -18.95
C CYS A 125 37.43 0.74 -20.13
N VAL A 126 37.97 -0.24 -20.86
CA VAL A 126 37.32 -0.69 -22.11
C VAL A 126 36.07 -1.55 -21.85
N GLN A 127 35.98 -2.24 -20.71
CA GLN A 127 34.78 -3.00 -20.31
C GLN A 127 33.75 -2.18 -19.52
N ASN A 128 34.16 -1.10 -18.84
CA ASN A 128 33.24 -0.26 -18.04
C ASN A 128 32.44 0.73 -18.89
N VAL A 129 32.98 1.21 -20.02
CA VAL A 129 32.25 2.15 -20.91
C VAL A 129 30.93 1.53 -21.41
N GLY A 130 30.96 0.28 -21.86
CA GLY A 130 29.76 -0.41 -22.35
C GLY A 130 28.75 -0.78 -21.26
N LEU A 131 29.17 -0.94 -19.99
CA LEU A 131 28.24 -1.16 -18.88
C LEU A 131 27.56 0.15 -18.47
N GLN A 132 28.32 1.24 -18.39
CA GLN A 132 27.78 2.54 -18.04
C GLN A 132 26.75 3.01 -19.08
N GLU A 133 27.02 2.83 -20.38
CA GLU A 133 26.06 3.12 -21.45
C GLU A 133 24.74 2.34 -21.28
N VAL A 134 24.81 1.06 -20.93
CA VAL A 134 23.63 0.21 -20.69
C VAL A 134 22.85 0.67 -19.46
N LEU A 135 23.54 1.06 -18.40
CA LEU A 135 22.93 1.60 -17.19
C LEU A 135 22.26 2.95 -17.43
N ASP A 136 22.88 3.81 -18.24
CA ASP A 136 22.32 5.10 -18.62
C ASP A 136 21.10 4.94 -19.54
N GLU A 137 21.13 4.01 -20.51
CA GLU A 137 19.97 3.62 -21.31
C GLU A 137 18.82 3.11 -20.42
N HIS A 138 19.14 2.31 -19.40
CA HIS A 138 18.16 1.81 -18.45
C HIS A 138 17.55 2.93 -17.58
N LYS A 139 18.36 3.88 -17.09
CA LYS A 139 17.87 5.09 -16.40
C LYS A 139 16.92 5.89 -17.29
N ILE A 140 17.27 6.11 -18.56
CA ILE A 140 16.41 6.82 -19.53
C ILE A 140 15.09 6.07 -19.74
N SER A 141 15.12 4.75 -19.86
CA SER A 141 13.92 3.91 -20.01
C SER A 141 12.99 4.04 -18.79
N LEU A 142 13.53 3.90 -17.58
CA LEU A 142 12.75 4.05 -16.34
C LEU A 142 12.23 5.46 -16.13
N ARG A 143 13.03 6.49 -16.44
CA ARG A 143 12.60 7.88 -16.43
C ARG A 143 11.38 8.08 -17.32
N ARG A 144 11.44 7.63 -18.59
CA ARG A 144 10.30 7.73 -19.52
C ARG A 144 9.06 6.99 -19.02
N ARG A 145 9.24 5.87 -18.31
CA ARG A 145 8.15 5.08 -17.71
C ARG A 145 7.50 5.78 -16.51
N CYS A 146 8.26 6.52 -15.70
CA CYS A 146 7.80 7.10 -14.43
C CYS A 146 7.55 8.61 -14.44
N GLU A 147 8.08 9.35 -15.42
CA GLU A 147 7.99 10.83 -15.51
C GLU A 147 6.54 11.33 -15.67
N ARG A 148 5.64 10.47 -16.11
CA ARG A 148 4.37 10.84 -16.72
C ARG A 148 3.21 10.06 -16.11
N VAL A 149 2.24 10.76 -15.55
CA VAL A 149 1.00 10.18 -14.98
C VAL A 149 -0.21 10.61 -15.79
N THR A 150 -1.18 9.71 -15.94
CA THR A 150 -2.47 10.00 -16.58
C THR A 150 -3.46 10.57 -15.55
N GLU A 151 -3.66 11.89 -15.56
CA GLU A 151 -4.72 12.60 -14.82
C GLU A 151 -5.96 12.93 -15.69
N GLY A 152 -6.29 12.07 -16.65
CA GLY A 152 -7.49 12.24 -17.47
C GLY A 152 -7.43 13.26 -18.60
N SER A 153 -8.51 13.25 -19.37
CA SER A 153 -8.99 13.96 -20.57
C SER A 153 -8.29 14.01 -21.94
N ASP A 154 -6.97 14.09 -22.14
CA ASP A 154 -6.49 14.52 -23.47
C ASP A 154 -6.00 13.40 -24.41
N GLU A 155 -6.67 13.27 -25.57
CA GLU A 155 -6.29 12.42 -26.72
C GLU A 155 -4.89 12.74 -27.29
N ARG A 156 -4.28 13.85 -26.88
CA ARG A 156 -2.91 14.20 -27.27
C ARG A 156 -1.80 13.50 -26.47
N GLY A 157 -2.15 12.64 -25.50
CA GLY A 157 -1.13 12.02 -24.66
C GLY A 157 -0.34 13.04 -23.85
N SER A 158 -0.97 14.16 -23.47
CA SER A 158 -0.46 15.09 -22.47
C SER A 158 -0.52 14.42 -21.10
N ARG A 159 0.35 13.43 -20.90
CA ARG A 159 0.66 12.90 -19.59
C ARG A 159 1.24 14.05 -18.77
N THR A 160 0.60 14.37 -17.66
CA THR A 160 1.10 15.39 -16.74
C THR A 160 2.44 14.90 -16.19
N LEU A 161 3.42 15.80 -16.15
CA LEU A 161 4.69 15.53 -15.48
C LEU A 161 4.40 15.29 -14.01
N LEU A 162 4.83 14.13 -13.50
CA LEU A 162 4.62 13.74 -12.10
C LEU A 162 5.07 14.85 -11.15
N ASN A 163 6.23 15.45 -11.42
CA ASN A 163 6.81 16.54 -10.60
C ASN A 163 5.92 17.80 -10.50
N ARG A 164 5.01 18.03 -11.45
CA ARG A 164 4.12 19.21 -11.42
C ARG A 164 2.98 19.04 -10.42
N ILE A 165 2.49 17.82 -10.25
CA ILE A 165 1.30 17.49 -9.46
C ILE A 165 1.64 16.74 -8.17
N TYR A 166 2.87 16.24 -8.03
CA TYR A 166 3.29 15.48 -6.87
C TYR A 166 3.25 16.36 -5.62
N THR A 167 2.53 15.86 -4.63
CA THR A 167 2.53 16.35 -3.26
C THR A 167 3.14 15.24 -2.40
N GLU A 168 4.11 15.57 -1.56
CA GLU A 168 4.80 14.58 -0.73
C GLU A 168 3.79 13.86 0.17
N LEU A 169 3.93 12.53 0.28
CA LEU A 169 3.03 11.70 1.07
C LEU A 169 3.58 11.52 2.49
N TYR A 170 2.70 11.53 3.48
CA TYR A 170 3.07 11.23 4.85
C TYR A 170 3.31 9.71 5.01
N ILE A 171 4.55 9.34 5.29
CA ILE A 171 4.99 7.96 5.50
C ILE A 171 5.58 7.85 6.90
N THR A 172 5.25 6.77 7.60
CA THR A 172 5.70 6.49 8.98
C THR A 172 6.31 5.10 9.07
N GLU A 173 7.19 4.88 10.05
CA GLU A 173 7.63 3.53 10.40
C GLU A 173 6.49 2.81 11.13
N GLY A 174 6.03 1.68 10.59
CA GLY A 174 4.91 0.96 11.18
C GLY A 174 5.37 0.15 12.39
N GLN A 175 4.81 0.43 13.57
CA GLN A 175 4.78 -0.50 14.71
C GLN A 175 3.37 -1.09 14.83
N SER A 176 3.04 -2.20 14.15
CA SER A 176 1.89 -3.03 14.57
C SER A 176 1.78 -4.36 13.83
N GLU A 177 1.72 -5.44 14.61
CA GLU A 177 1.30 -6.78 14.20
C GLU A 177 -0.24 -6.91 14.00
N GLU A 178 -1.04 -5.83 14.12
CA GLU A 178 -2.51 -5.95 14.31
C GLU A 178 -3.44 -5.13 13.37
N VAL A 179 -3.01 -4.71 12.17
CA VAL A 179 -3.92 -4.02 11.20
C VAL A 179 -4.54 -4.97 10.15
N HIS A 180 -4.33 -6.28 10.29
CA HIS A 180 -4.72 -7.27 9.31
C HIS A 180 -6.23 -7.56 9.31
N SER A 181 -7.03 -6.71 8.65
CA SER A 181 -8.22 -7.08 7.84
C SER A 181 -9.31 -6.00 7.75
N GLN A 182 -9.09 -4.75 8.16
CA GLN A 182 -10.16 -3.72 8.13
C GLN A 182 -10.35 -3.07 6.74
N HIS A 183 -11.57 -2.63 6.45
CA HIS A 183 -11.92 -1.90 5.21
C HIS A 183 -11.16 -0.57 5.06
N GLU A 184 -10.79 -0.19 3.83
CA GLU A 184 -9.92 0.95 3.51
C GLU A 184 -10.41 2.28 4.09
N VAL A 185 -11.71 2.58 3.97
CA VAL A 185 -12.30 3.81 4.52
C VAL A 185 -12.19 3.88 6.05
N ARG A 186 -12.21 2.73 6.74
CA ARG A 186 -12.06 2.70 8.21
C ARG A 186 -10.63 2.91 8.67
N GLN A 187 -9.69 2.39 7.90
CA GLN A 187 -8.28 2.62 8.17
C GLN A 187 -7.96 4.12 8.03
N LEU A 188 -8.59 4.84 7.09
CA LEU A 188 -8.46 6.31 7.01
C LEU A 188 -8.99 7.04 8.22
N GLU A 189 -10.21 6.71 8.64
CA GLU A 189 -10.84 7.32 9.81
C GLU A 189 -9.97 7.09 11.06
N THR A 190 -9.41 5.89 11.19
CA THR A 190 -8.52 5.51 12.30
C THR A 190 -7.14 6.14 12.23
N ALA A 191 -6.48 6.12 11.06
CA ALA A 191 -5.12 6.64 10.89
C ALA A 191 -5.07 8.16 10.95
N SER A 192 -6.19 8.86 10.71
CA SER A 192 -6.27 10.32 10.64
C SER A 192 -5.64 11.10 11.81
N LYS A 193 -5.42 10.46 12.96
CA LYS A 193 -4.97 11.10 14.20
C LYS A 193 -3.92 10.35 15.02
N MET A 194 -3.43 9.19 14.56
CA MET A 194 -2.28 8.54 15.20
C MET A 194 -0.97 9.34 15.03
N ASP A 195 -0.98 10.38 14.19
CA ASP A 195 0.14 11.29 13.93
C ASP A 195 0.64 12.03 15.21
N ALA A 196 -0.12 12.01 16.32
CA ALA A 196 0.21 12.69 17.58
C ALA A 196 0.93 11.83 18.64
N LEU A 197 1.00 10.51 18.47
CA LEU A 197 1.52 9.59 19.49
C LEU A 197 2.54 8.62 18.85
N HIS A 198 3.80 9.04 18.79
CA HIS A 198 5.00 8.18 18.64
C HIS A 198 5.53 7.79 17.24
N ASP A 199 4.95 8.27 16.13
CA ASP A 199 5.45 7.89 14.80
C ASP A 199 6.48 8.86 14.22
N THR A 200 7.72 8.40 14.02
CA THR A 200 8.76 9.17 13.32
C THR A 200 8.43 9.18 11.82
N PRO A 201 8.21 10.35 11.19
CA PRO A 201 7.98 10.42 9.75
C PRO A 201 9.25 10.00 9.00
N ILE A 202 9.07 9.18 7.97
CA ILE A 202 10.14 8.71 7.08
C ILE A 202 9.92 9.36 5.71
N ARG A 203 10.95 10.02 5.17
CA ARG A 203 10.91 10.46 3.78
C ARG A 203 11.06 9.26 2.86
N CYS A 204 10.37 9.25 1.72
CA CYS A 204 10.41 8.13 0.77
C CYS A 204 11.86 7.75 0.35
N GLN A 205 12.73 8.75 0.19
CA GLN A 205 14.14 8.54 -0.14
C GLN A 205 14.99 7.92 1.00
N ASP A 206 14.51 7.96 2.24
CA ASP A 206 15.22 7.47 3.42
C ASP A 206 14.69 6.11 3.88
N ILE A 207 13.83 5.46 3.08
CA ILE A 207 13.17 4.19 3.41
C ILE A 207 14.18 3.08 3.82
N PHE A 208 15.33 3.00 3.16
CA PHE A 208 16.41 2.06 3.45
C PHE A 208 17.48 2.58 4.42
N LYS A 209 17.38 3.84 4.87
CA LYS A 209 18.32 4.40 5.84
C LYS A 209 17.88 4.03 7.25
N ALA A 210 18.80 3.43 8.01
CA ALA A 210 18.57 3.14 9.42
C ALA A 210 18.40 4.44 10.23
N LEU A 211 17.46 4.43 11.18
CA LEU A 211 17.38 5.51 12.16
C LEU A 211 18.62 5.51 13.07
N PRO A 212 18.97 6.64 13.71
CA PRO A 212 20.15 6.75 14.57
C PRO A 212 20.26 5.65 15.64
N ASP A 213 19.12 5.08 16.07
CA ASP A 213 19.03 4.08 17.13
C ASP A 213 19.00 2.61 16.60
N GLN A 214 18.98 2.39 15.29
CA GLN A 214 18.92 1.06 14.67
C GLN A 214 20.30 0.62 14.14
N GLN A 215 20.85 -0.47 14.69
CA GLN A 215 22.13 -1.07 14.22
C GLN A 215 21.98 -2.16 13.17
N ARG A 216 20.76 -2.59 12.81
CA ARG A 216 20.54 -3.67 11.83
C ARG A 216 20.45 -3.12 10.41
N PRO A 217 21.12 -3.74 9.42
CA PRO A 217 20.97 -3.36 8.02
C PRO A 217 19.54 -3.65 7.54
N ILE A 218 18.93 -2.69 6.84
CA ILE A 218 17.58 -2.82 6.28
C ILE A 218 17.72 -3.31 4.83
N ARG A 219 17.26 -4.54 4.57
CA ARG A 219 17.29 -5.13 3.22
C ARG A 219 15.89 -5.19 2.61
N VAL A 220 14.90 -5.64 3.36
CA VAL A 220 13.52 -5.82 2.90
C VAL A 220 12.60 -4.82 3.58
N VAL A 221 12.01 -3.93 2.79
CA VAL A 221 10.98 -3.00 3.25
C VAL A 221 9.61 -3.42 2.70
N LEU A 222 8.64 -3.56 3.61
CA LEU A 222 7.23 -3.70 3.24
C LEU A 222 6.51 -2.38 3.53
N THR A 223 5.91 -1.79 2.51
CA THR A 223 5.12 -0.56 2.61
C THR A 223 3.65 -0.86 2.48
N ASN A 224 2.94 -0.66 3.58
CA ASN A 224 1.50 -0.78 3.67
C ASN A 224 0.79 0.54 3.37
N GLY A 225 -0.45 0.43 2.93
CA GLY A 225 -1.35 1.56 2.82
C GLY A 225 -2.64 1.17 2.14
N VAL A 226 -3.72 1.89 2.42
CA VAL A 226 -5.03 1.69 1.79
C VAL A 226 -4.97 1.91 0.27
N ALA A 227 -5.97 1.45 -0.48
CA ALA A 227 -5.99 1.74 -1.92
C ALA A 227 -6.03 3.26 -2.17
N GLY A 228 -5.47 3.68 -3.31
CA GLY A 228 -5.47 5.09 -3.71
C GLY A 228 -4.58 6.02 -2.89
N VAL A 229 -3.97 5.55 -1.79
CA VAL A 229 -3.15 6.39 -0.87
C VAL A 229 -1.86 6.91 -1.50
N GLY A 230 -1.50 6.38 -2.68
CA GLY A 230 -0.35 6.84 -3.44
C GLY A 230 0.88 5.94 -3.34
N LYS A 231 0.76 4.68 -2.92
CA LYS A 231 1.88 3.70 -2.89
C LYS A 231 2.63 3.62 -4.23
N THR A 232 1.90 3.34 -5.32
CA THR A 232 2.47 3.30 -6.68
C THR A 232 3.05 4.65 -7.12
N VAL A 233 2.44 5.77 -6.71
CA VAL A 233 2.96 7.11 -7.02
C VAL A 233 4.26 7.39 -6.27
N SER A 234 4.40 6.93 -5.01
CA SER A 234 5.68 6.99 -4.27
C SER A 234 6.77 6.19 -4.95
N VAL A 235 6.45 4.98 -5.44
CA VAL A 235 7.40 4.13 -6.20
C VAL A 235 7.83 4.81 -7.49
N GLN A 236 6.87 5.39 -8.23
CA GLN A 236 7.15 6.13 -9.46
C GLN A 236 8.03 7.35 -9.19
N LYS A 237 7.73 8.12 -8.13
CA LYS A 237 8.52 9.30 -7.75
C LYS A 237 9.93 8.92 -7.32
N PHE A 238 10.08 7.90 -6.49
CA PHE A 238 11.39 7.38 -6.09
C PHE A 238 12.23 6.95 -7.30
N THR A 239 11.61 6.19 -8.22
CA THR A 239 12.28 5.70 -9.43
C THR A 239 12.67 6.87 -10.36
N LEU A 240 11.82 7.89 -10.46
CA LEU A 240 12.09 9.09 -11.24
C LEU A 240 13.29 9.87 -10.67
N ASP A 241 13.30 10.12 -9.36
CA ASP A 241 14.39 10.87 -8.70
C ASP A 241 15.73 10.13 -8.79
N TRP A 242 15.72 8.80 -8.68
CA TRP A 242 16.90 7.98 -8.90
C TRP A 242 17.39 8.06 -10.36
N ALA A 243 16.47 7.97 -11.33
CA ALA A 243 16.82 8.02 -12.74
C ALA A 243 17.31 9.39 -13.20
N GLU A 244 16.86 10.47 -12.56
CA GLU A 244 17.32 11.85 -12.80
C GLU A 244 18.62 12.20 -12.06
N GLY A 245 19.14 11.29 -11.23
CA GLY A 245 20.39 11.50 -10.50
C GLY A 245 20.26 12.35 -9.25
N LEU A 246 19.03 12.62 -8.79
CA LEU A 246 18.74 13.52 -7.67
C LEU A 246 19.03 12.85 -6.32
N GLU A 247 18.60 11.59 -6.16
CA GLU A 247 18.61 10.89 -4.88
C GLU A 247 18.99 9.41 -5.05
N ASN A 248 19.37 8.73 -3.96
CA ASN A 248 19.62 7.28 -3.90
C ASN A 248 20.68 6.72 -4.88
N GLN A 249 21.68 7.51 -5.25
CA GLN A 249 22.74 7.09 -6.19
C GLN A 249 23.70 6.01 -5.62
N HIS A 250 23.53 5.60 -4.37
CA HIS A 250 24.19 4.41 -3.81
C HIS A 250 23.66 3.10 -4.42
N VAL A 251 22.46 3.13 -5.02
CA VAL A 251 21.88 2.00 -5.75
C VAL A 251 22.32 2.07 -7.22
N SER A 252 22.97 1.01 -7.70
CA SER A 252 23.48 0.92 -9.07
C SER A 252 22.36 0.72 -10.09
N VAL A 253 21.37 -0.13 -9.77
CA VAL A 253 20.27 -0.50 -10.67
C VAL A 253 18.97 -0.64 -9.88
N VAL A 254 17.90 0.03 -10.36
CA VAL A 254 16.54 -0.11 -9.85
C VAL A 254 15.73 -0.98 -10.80
N VAL A 255 15.19 -2.09 -10.31
CA VAL A 255 14.33 -2.99 -11.07
C VAL A 255 12.90 -2.86 -10.56
N LEU A 256 12.05 -2.19 -11.34
CA LEU A 256 10.62 -2.08 -11.05
C LEU A 256 9.85 -3.25 -11.69
N LEU A 257 9.15 -4.04 -10.87
CA LEU A 257 8.30 -5.15 -11.28
C LEU A 257 6.93 -4.99 -10.63
N SER A 258 5.88 -4.84 -11.44
CA SER A 258 4.52 -4.82 -10.91
C SER A 258 3.92 -6.23 -10.90
N PHE A 259 3.21 -6.59 -9.83
CA PHE A 259 2.51 -7.88 -9.76
C PHE A 259 1.44 -8.04 -10.85
N ARG A 260 0.86 -6.94 -11.35
CA ARG A 260 -0.03 -6.97 -12.52
C ARG A 260 0.66 -7.58 -13.73
N GLU A 261 1.92 -7.21 -13.93
CA GLU A 261 2.71 -7.63 -15.06
C GLU A 261 3.23 -9.06 -14.88
N LEU A 262 3.66 -9.40 -13.66
CA LEU A 262 4.11 -10.75 -13.30
C LEU A 262 3.00 -11.79 -13.43
N ASN A 263 1.74 -11.42 -13.19
CA ASN A 263 0.61 -12.32 -13.38
C ASN A 263 0.44 -12.83 -14.82
N LEU A 264 0.94 -12.09 -15.83
CA LEU A 264 0.79 -12.46 -17.24
C LEU A 264 1.69 -13.63 -17.68
N ILE A 265 2.74 -13.91 -16.90
CA ILE A 265 3.73 -14.95 -17.16
C ILE A 265 3.80 -15.98 -16.03
N ARG A 266 2.77 -16.04 -15.18
CA ARG A 266 2.74 -16.90 -13.99
C ARG A 266 2.88 -18.39 -14.28
N ASP A 267 2.44 -18.81 -15.47
CA ASP A 267 2.38 -20.21 -15.89
C ASP A 267 3.66 -20.65 -16.64
N GLU A 268 4.61 -19.73 -16.82
CA GLU A 268 5.88 -19.94 -17.52
C GLU A 268 7.05 -20.07 -16.53
N GLN A 269 8.18 -20.62 -17.01
CA GLN A 269 9.40 -20.75 -16.21
C GLN A 269 10.51 -19.86 -16.75
N TYR A 270 11.14 -19.13 -15.84
CA TYR A 270 12.21 -18.18 -16.12
C TYR A 270 13.36 -18.38 -15.16
N SER A 271 14.56 -18.02 -15.59
CA SER A 271 15.63 -17.63 -14.67
C SER A 271 15.48 -16.18 -14.24
N LEU A 272 16.10 -15.76 -13.13
CA LEU A 272 16.03 -14.35 -12.70
C LEU A 272 16.64 -13.43 -13.75
N LEU A 273 17.73 -13.85 -14.41
CA LEU A 273 18.36 -13.10 -15.49
C LEU A 273 17.43 -12.93 -16.69
N GLU A 274 16.79 -14.02 -17.15
CA GLU A 274 15.81 -13.94 -18.24
C GLU A 274 14.62 -13.07 -17.88
N LEU A 275 14.12 -13.18 -16.63
CA LEU A 275 13.03 -12.34 -16.15
C LEU A 275 13.41 -10.86 -16.21
N LEU A 276 14.63 -10.49 -15.82
CA LEU A 276 15.12 -9.11 -15.94
C LEU A 276 15.18 -8.63 -17.38
N HIS A 277 15.66 -9.47 -18.30
CA HIS A 277 15.75 -9.13 -19.73
C HIS A 277 14.38 -8.96 -20.39
N VAL A 278 13.39 -9.73 -19.95
CA VAL A 278 12.01 -9.61 -20.44
C VAL A 278 11.38 -8.28 -19.99
N PHE A 279 11.54 -7.93 -18.71
CA PHE A 279 10.89 -6.74 -18.15
C PHE A 279 11.65 -5.44 -18.43
N HIS A 280 12.96 -5.54 -18.57
CA HIS A 280 13.87 -4.43 -18.84
C HIS A 280 14.82 -4.79 -19.99
N PRO A 281 14.37 -4.70 -21.26
CA PRO A 281 15.17 -5.11 -22.42
C PRO A 281 16.51 -4.36 -22.56
N THR A 282 16.62 -3.15 -21.99
CA THR A 282 17.90 -2.42 -21.94
C THR A 282 18.97 -3.20 -21.18
N LEU A 283 18.60 -4.04 -20.22
CA LEU A 283 19.53 -4.86 -19.44
C LEU A 283 20.00 -6.14 -20.15
N GLN A 284 19.61 -6.40 -21.41
CA GLN A 284 20.02 -7.60 -22.16
C GLN A 284 21.54 -7.82 -22.21
N LYS A 285 22.33 -6.74 -22.21
CA LYS A 285 23.80 -6.79 -22.26
C LYS A 285 24.43 -7.01 -20.87
N VAL A 286 23.64 -7.02 -19.80
CA VAL A 286 24.11 -7.26 -18.43
C VAL A 286 24.18 -8.76 -18.17
N THR A 287 25.35 -9.24 -17.76
CA THR A 287 25.59 -10.66 -17.44
C THR A 287 25.30 -10.96 -15.97
N ALA A 288 25.21 -12.26 -15.63
CA ALA A 288 24.98 -12.72 -14.27
C ALA A 288 26.05 -12.23 -13.27
N GLU A 289 27.33 -12.23 -13.69
CA GLU A 289 28.45 -11.79 -12.85
C GLU A 289 28.34 -10.31 -12.50
N LYS A 290 27.91 -9.49 -13.47
CA LYS A 290 27.73 -8.05 -13.29
C LYS A 290 26.56 -7.73 -12.36
N LEU A 291 25.48 -8.50 -12.42
CA LEU A 291 24.36 -8.35 -11.48
C LEU A 291 24.79 -8.69 -10.05
N ALA A 292 25.59 -9.75 -9.86
CA ALA A 292 26.02 -10.21 -8.55
C ALA A 292 26.88 -9.17 -7.78
N VAL A 293 27.65 -8.35 -8.50
CA VAL A 293 28.51 -7.30 -7.91
C VAL A 293 27.84 -5.92 -7.84
N SER A 294 26.63 -5.76 -8.40
CA SER A 294 25.91 -4.49 -8.43
C SER A 294 25.00 -4.33 -7.22
N GLN A 295 24.89 -3.10 -6.70
CA GLN A 295 23.89 -2.80 -5.67
C GLN A 295 22.51 -2.66 -6.31
N LEU A 296 21.74 -3.75 -6.29
CA LEU A 296 20.41 -3.85 -6.91
C LEU A 296 19.31 -3.46 -5.92
N LEU A 297 18.30 -2.75 -6.40
CA LEU A 297 17.04 -2.54 -5.70
C LEU A 297 15.89 -3.13 -6.53
N PHE A 298 15.21 -4.14 -6.00
CA PHE A 298 13.98 -4.66 -6.57
C PHE A 298 12.78 -3.99 -5.93
N ILE A 299 11.93 -3.38 -6.74
CA ILE A 299 10.67 -2.80 -6.28
C ILE A 299 9.52 -3.65 -6.82
N PHE A 300 8.80 -4.30 -5.91
CA PHE A 300 7.61 -5.10 -6.17
C PHE A 300 6.35 -4.28 -5.86
N ASP A 301 5.75 -3.71 -6.90
CA ASP A 301 4.57 -2.85 -6.74
C ASP A 301 3.26 -3.66 -6.85
N GLY A 302 2.37 -3.49 -5.86
CA GLY A 302 1.00 -4.00 -5.89
C GLY A 302 0.84 -5.47 -5.49
N LEU A 303 1.44 -5.92 -4.38
CA LEU A 303 1.30 -7.32 -3.92
C LEU A 303 -0.16 -7.77 -3.75
N ASP A 304 -1.05 -6.85 -3.40
CA ASP A 304 -2.50 -7.12 -3.28
C ASP A 304 -3.21 -7.44 -4.62
N GLU A 305 -2.50 -7.30 -5.73
CA GLU A 305 -2.95 -7.63 -7.08
C GLU A 305 -2.32 -8.94 -7.58
N SER A 306 -1.46 -9.57 -6.77
CA SER A 306 -0.82 -10.84 -7.08
C SER A 306 -1.83 -11.98 -7.17
N ARG A 307 -1.75 -12.75 -8.26
CA ARG A 307 -2.39 -14.07 -8.40
C ARG A 307 -1.38 -15.21 -8.20
N LEU A 308 -0.14 -14.89 -7.82
CA LEU A 308 0.93 -15.85 -7.59
C LEU A 308 0.79 -16.45 -6.19
N SER A 309 0.95 -17.77 -6.08
CA SER A 309 1.06 -18.44 -4.78
C SER A 309 2.50 -18.31 -4.26
N LEU A 310 2.74 -17.35 -3.36
CA LEU A 310 4.04 -17.13 -2.73
C LEU A 310 4.20 -18.08 -1.53
N ASP A 311 4.81 -19.24 -1.79
CA ASP A 311 5.06 -20.25 -0.76
C ASP A 311 6.46 -20.05 -0.14
N PHE A 312 6.49 -19.52 1.08
CA PHE A 312 7.71 -19.33 1.86
C PHE A 312 8.10 -20.57 2.69
N THR A 313 7.31 -21.64 2.66
CA THR A 313 7.57 -22.88 3.42
C THR A 313 8.38 -23.90 2.62
N ASN A 314 8.33 -23.82 1.29
CA ASN A 314 9.04 -24.73 0.40
C ASN A 314 10.55 -24.48 0.40
N ARG A 315 11.35 -25.54 0.60
CA ARG A 315 12.82 -25.48 0.73
C ARG A 315 13.58 -25.58 -0.60
N LYS A 316 12.95 -25.38 -1.76
CA LYS A 316 13.68 -25.37 -3.03
C LYS A 316 14.57 -24.12 -3.09
N LEU A 317 15.82 -24.28 -2.65
CA LEU A 317 16.82 -23.24 -2.59
C LEU A 317 17.28 -22.91 -4.01
N LEU A 318 17.01 -21.68 -4.45
CA LEU A 318 17.57 -21.12 -5.67
C LEU A 318 18.63 -20.11 -5.23
N SER A 319 19.88 -20.31 -5.67
CA SER A 319 20.99 -19.39 -5.40
C SER A 319 21.63 -18.83 -6.66
N ASP A 320 21.37 -19.46 -7.81
CA ASP A 320 21.89 -19.04 -9.11
C ASP A 320 20.83 -18.27 -9.92
N VAL A 321 21.21 -17.08 -10.40
CA VAL A 321 20.35 -16.20 -11.20
C VAL A 321 20.02 -16.77 -12.60
N THR A 322 20.77 -17.77 -13.06
CA THR A 322 20.57 -18.45 -14.34
C THR A 322 19.67 -19.69 -14.25
N GLN A 323 19.35 -20.14 -13.03
CA GLN A 323 18.51 -21.32 -12.82
C GLN A 323 17.03 -21.01 -13.11
N LYS A 324 16.39 -21.81 -13.98
CA LYS A 324 14.96 -21.66 -14.30
C LYS A 324 14.05 -22.21 -13.21
N SER A 325 13.01 -21.45 -12.87
CA SER A 325 11.95 -21.86 -11.95
C SER A 325 10.66 -21.07 -12.23
N SER A 326 9.59 -21.35 -11.48
CA SER A 326 8.38 -20.51 -11.56
C SER A 326 8.67 -19.10 -11.04
N VAL A 327 7.91 -18.12 -11.53
CA VAL A 327 8.00 -16.73 -11.06
C VAL A 327 7.81 -16.64 -9.54
N SER A 328 6.85 -17.38 -8.98
CA SER A 328 6.63 -17.43 -7.52
C SER A 328 7.86 -17.90 -6.73
N GLN A 329 8.60 -18.88 -7.25
CA GLN A 329 9.81 -19.40 -6.60
C GLN A 329 10.99 -18.42 -6.70
N LEU A 330 11.13 -17.71 -7.83
CA LEU A 330 12.13 -16.66 -7.98
C LEU A 330 11.90 -15.53 -6.97
N LEU A 331 10.65 -15.04 -6.87
CA LEU A 331 10.28 -13.95 -5.97
C LEU A 331 10.47 -14.33 -4.50
N THR A 332 10.01 -15.51 -4.08
CA THR A 332 10.17 -15.98 -2.69
C THR A 332 11.63 -16.12 -2.30
N ASN A 333 12.47 -16.72 -3.16
CA ASN A 333 13.91 -16.86 -2.90
C ASN A 333 14.64 -15.51 -2.90
N LEU A 334 14.23 -14.56 -3.73
CA LEU A 334 14.77 -13.19 -3.71
C LEU A 334 14.35 -12.45 -2.43
N ILE A 335 13.10 -12.55 -2.01
CA ILE A 335 12.63 -11.91 -0.77
C ILE A 335 13.34 -12.51 0.45
N GLN A 336 13.50 -13.83 0.51
CA GLN A 336 14.24 -14.52 1.59
C GLN A 336 15.75 -14.26 1.58
N GLY A 337 16.30 -13.74 0.48
CA GLY A 337 17.74 -13.50 0.33
C GLY A 337 18.56 -14.73 -0.06
N ASN A 338 17.92 -15.80 -0.54
CA ASN A 338 18.61 -16.94 -1.14
C ASN A 338 19.16 -16.58 -2.53
N LEU A 339 18.38 -15.82 -3.31
CA LEU A 339 18.82 -15.18 -4.56
C LEU A 339 19.24 -13.74 -4.27
N LEU A 340 20.42 -13.34 -4.74
CA LEU A 340 21.00 -12.00 -4.60
C LEU A 340 20.89 -11.44 -3.15
N PRO A 341 21.67 -12.00 -2.20
CA PRO A 341 21.58 -11.64 -0.78
C PRO A 341 21.83 -10.14 -0.51
N SER A 342 22.68 -9.48 -1.31
CA SER A 342 23.00 -8.05 -1.19
C SER A 342 21.95 -7.11 -1.77
N ALA A 343 20.97 -7.63 -2.52
CA ALA A 343 19.95 -6.80 -3.15
C ALA A 343 18.93 -6.27 -2.13
N LEU A 344 18.59 -4.99 -2.27
CA LEU A 344 17.50 -4.35 -1.54
C LEU A 344 16.17 -4.74 -2.17
N VAL A 345 15.14 -4.89 -1.34
CA VAL A 345 13.79 -5.27 -1.78
C VAL A 345 12.78 -4.32 -1.16
N TRP A 346 11.98 -3.66 -2.00
CA TRP A 346 10.86 -2.82 -1.58
C TRP A 346 9.56 -3.41 -2.10
N ILE A 347 8.63 -3.75 -1.21
CA ILE A 347 7.33 -4.31 -1.57
C ILE A 347 6.24 -3.33 -1.17
N THR A 348 5.31 -3.02 -2.07
CA THR A 348 4.10 -2.24 -1.71
C THR A 348 2.89 -3.17 -1.66
N SER A 349 2.02 -2.97 -0.66
CA SER A 349 0.82 -3.78 -0.51
C SER A 349 -0.30 -3.06 0.22
N ARG A 350 -1.55 -3.53 0.04
CA ARG A 350 -2.63 -3.26 1.00
C ARG A 350 -2.46 -4.15 2.24
N PRO A 351 -2.84 -3.67 3.45
CA PRO A 351 -2.67 -4.44 4.68
C PRO A 351 -3.29 -5.85 4.66
N ALA A 352 -4.35 -6.04 3.88
CA ALA A 352 -5.03 -7.33 3.72
C ALA A 352 -4.21 -8.39 2.96
N ALA A 353 -3.25 -7.97 2.11
CA ALA A 353 -2.38 -8.86 1.34
C ALA A 353 -0.94 -8.87 1.86
N ALA A 354 -0.58 -7.92 2.74
CA ALA A 354 0.73 -7.85 3.39
C ALA A 354 1.10 -9.13 4.16
N ASN A 355 0.09 -9.82 4.71
CA ASN A 355 0.23 -11.10 5.40
C ASN A 355 0.69 -12.27 4.52
N GLN A 356 0.72 -12.11 3.19
CA GLN A 356 1.33 -13.09 2.29
C GLN A 356 2.85 -13.15 2.48
N ILE A 357 3.46 -12.08 3.01
CA ILE A 357 4.90 -12.03 3.31
C ILE A 357 5.09 -12.34 4.80
N PRO A 358 5.87 -13.37 5.17
CA PRO A 358 6.17 -13.65 6.57
C PRO A 358 6.88 -12.46 7.24
N PRO A 359 6.51 -12.09 8.47
CA PRO A 359 7.20 -11.03 9.22
C PRO A 359 8.70 -11.27 9.39
N THR A 360 9.12 -12.54 9.43
CA THR A 360 10.54 -12.93 9.51
C THR A 360 11.37 -12.52 8.29
N CYS A 361 10.73 -12.22 7.17
CA CYS A 361 11.39 -11.79 5.93
C CYS A 361 11.43 -10.26 5.78
N VAL A 362 10.83 -9.50 6.70
CA VAL A 362 10.68 -8.04 6.60
C VAL A 362 11.54 -7.38 7.67
N ASP A 363 12.51 -6.57 7.25
CA ASP A 363 13.38 -5.83 8.18
C ASP A 363 12.72 -4.55 8.68
N ARG A 364 11.92 -3.91 7.80
CA ARG A 364 11.22 -2.67 8.11
C ARG A 364 9.81 -2.66 7.53
N LEU A 365 8.84 -2.32 8.37
CA LEU A 365 7.47 -2.04 7.97
C LEU A 365 7.27 -0.53 7.89
N THR A 366 6.69 -0.05 6.81
CA THR A 366 6.32 1.37 6.65
C THR A 366 4.86 1.50 6.29
N GLU A 367 4.23 2.60 6.65
CA GLU A 367 2.83 2.88 6.33
C GLU A 367 2.70 4.22 5.61
N VAL A 368 2.15 4.19 4.39
CA VAL A 368 1.72 5.39 3.66
C VAL A 368 0.35 5.81 4.17
N ARG A 369 0.31 6.95 4.82
CA ARG A 369 -0.87 7.49 5.50
C ARG A 369 -1.68 8.47 4.66
N GLY A 370 -1.12 8.96 3.56
CA GLY A 370 -1.75 9.89 2.63
C GLY A 370 -1.37 11.34 2.91
N PHE A 371 -2.31 12.26 2.74
CA PHE A 371 -2.12 13.70 2.96
C PHE A 371 -2.50 14.14 4.38
N THR A 372 -1.58 14.87 5.01
CA THR A 372 -1.86 15.76 6.15
C THR A 372 -2.74 16.94 5.73
N ASP A 373 -3.31 17.67 6.68
CA ASP A 373 -4.17 18.81 6.36
C ASP A 373 -3.46 19.89 5.53
N ALA A 374 -2.17 20.13 5.78
CA ALA A 374 -1.36 21.04 4.97
C ALA A 374 -1.18 20.51 3.53
N GLN A 375 -0.89 19.22 3.38
CA GLN A 375 -0.71 18.57 2.07
C GLN A 375 -2.01 18.53 1.26
N LYS A 376 -3.18 18.40 1.92
CA LYS A 376 -4.49 18.48 1.25
C LYS A 376 -4.65 19.82 0.55
N GLU A 377 -4.35 20.92 1.25
CA GLU A 377 -4.47 22.26 0.69
C GLU A 377 -3.42 22.51 -0.41
N GLU A 378 -2.19 22.04 -0.20
CA GLU A 378 -1.12 22.11 -1.20
C GLU A 378 -1.55 21.43 -2.50
N TYR A 379 -2.15 20.24 -2.42
CA TYR A 379 -2.65 19.53 -3.59
C TYR A 379 -3.64 20.37 -4.39
N PHE A 380 -4.67 20.94 -3.75
CA PHE A 380 -5.67 21.75 -4.44
C PHE A 380 -5.10 23.05 -5.00
N ARG A 381 -4.16 23.69 -4.30
CA ARG A 381 -3.46 24.90 -4.81
C ARG A 381 -2.58 24.59 -6.01
N ARG A 382 -1.86 23.46 -6.01
CA ARG A 382 -1.04 23.03 -7.15
C ARG A 382 -1.89 22.64 -8.35
N ARG A 383 -3.08 22.07 -8.11
CA ARG A 383 -3.96 21.54 -9.16
C ARG A 383 -4.75 22.62 -9.91
N PHE A 384 -5.06 23.74 -9.26
CA PHE A 384 -5.84 24.83 -9.84
C PHE A 384 -5.04 26.13 -9.84
N SER A 385 -4.80 26.69 -11.03
CA SER A 385 -4.12 27.98 -11.17
C SER A 385 -4.97 29.16 -10.66
N ASP A 386 -6.29 28.98 -10.58
CA ASP A 386 -7.23 29.98 -10.07
C ASP A 386 -7.28 29.92 -8.52
N GLU A 387 -6.78 30.98 -7.89
CA GLU A 387 -6.74 31.12 -6.43
C GLU A 387 -8.13 31.22 -5.79
N GLU A 388 -9.11 31.81 -6.48
CA GLU A 388 -10.48 31.91 -5.95
C GLU A 388 -11.17 30.55 -5.99
N LEU A 389 -11.07 29.85 -7.12
CA LEU A 389 -11.63 28.50 -7.27
C LEU A 389 -11.01 27.53 -6.28
N SER A 390 -9.67 27.51 -6.17
CA SER A 390 -8.97 26.65 -5.20
C SER A 390 -9.36 26.97 -3.76
N SER A 391 -9.48 28.25 -3.39
CA SER A 391 -9.90 28.67 -2.05
C SER A 391 -11.32 28.23 -1.73
N ARG A 392 -12.26 28.33 -2.69
CA ARG A 392 -13.64 27.85 -2.53
C ARG A 392 -13.71 26.33 -2.35
N ILE A 393 -12.92 25.59 -3.13
CA ILE A 393 -12.82 24.12 -3.02
C ILE A 393 -12.26 23.70 -1.66
N ILE A 394 -11.16 24.34 -1.22
CA ILE A 394 -10.56 24.08 0.08
C ILE A 394 -11.54 24.41 1.21
N SER A 395 -12.26 25.52 1.12
CA SER A 395 -13.29 25.89 2.09
C SER A 395 -14.39 24.85 2.16
N HIS A 396 -14.94 24.42 1.03
CA HIS A 396 -15.98 23.37 1.00
C HIS A 396 -15.47 22.05 1.59
N MET A 397 -14.27 21.63 1.19
CA MET A 397 -13.62 20.43 1.71
C MET A 397 -13.48 20.50 3.24
N LYS A 398 -13.05 21.63 3.81
CA LYS A 398 -12.94 21.83 5.27
C LYS A 398 -14.31 21.83 5.98
N THR A 399 -15.32 22.43 5.38
CA THR A 399 -16.67 22.48 5.98
C THR A 399 -17.38 21.13 5.98
N SER A 400 -17.14 20.29 4.96
CA SER A 400 -17.70 18.93 4.90
C SER A 400 -16.79 17.93 5.60
N ARG A 401 -17.21 17.46 6.78
CA ARG A 401 -16.43 16.50 7.57
C ARG A 401 -16.10 15.23 6.78
N SER A 402 -17.05 14.71 6.01
CA SER A 402 -16.86 13.52 5.18
C SER A 402 -15.81 13.74 4.10
N LEU A 403 -15.88 14.86 3.36
CA LEU A 403 -14.89 15.16 2.31
C LEU A 403 -13.50 15.39 2.90
N HIS A 404 -13.42 16.10 4.02
CA HIS A 404 -12.16 16.37 4.71
C HIS A 404 -11.42 15.09 5.13
N ILE A 405 -12.14 14.10 5.66
CA ILE A 405 -11.58 12.80 6.05
C ILE A 405 -11.09 12.05 4.81
N MET A 406 -11.92 12.01 3.78
CA MET A 406 -11.66 11.22 2.57
C MET A 406 -10.50 11.79 1.76
N CYS A 407 -10.36 13.12 1.70
CA CYS A 407 -9.22 13.81 1.08
C CYS A 407 -7.87 13.54 1.78
N ARG A 408 -7.81 12.72 2.85
CA ARG A 408 -6.54 12.12 3.28
C ARG A 408 -5.97 11.19 2.19
N ILE A 409 -6.79 10.58 1.35
CA ILE A 409 -6.31 9.81 0.19
C ILE A 409 -6.24 10.72 -1.04
N PRO A 410 -5.10 10.76 -1.75
CA PRO A 410 -4.93 11.54 -2.98
C PRO A 410 -6.00 11.26 -4.04
N VAL A 411 -6.42 10.00 -4.24
CA VAL A 411 -7.47 9.69 -5.23
C VAL A 411 -8.80 10.38 -4.92
N PHE A 412 -9.15 10.55 -3.64
CA PHE A 412 -10.37 11.26 -3.25
C PHE A 412 -10.19 12.78 -3.42
N CYS A 413 -9.00 13.33 -3.20
CA CYS A 413 -8.70 14.71 -3.58
C CYS A 413 -8.91 14.95 -5.07
N TRP A 414 -8.42 14.02 -5.91
CA TRP A 414 -8.58 14.09 -7.35
C TRP A 414 -10.05 13.99 -7.79
N ILE A 415 -10.83 13.03 -7.26
CA ILE A 415 -12.29 12.95 -7.52
C ILE A 415 -12.99 14.24 -7.08
N THR A 416 -12.61 14.76 -5.91
CA THR A 416 -13.19 15.99 -5.36
C THR A 416 -12.86 17.21 -6.22
N ALA A 417 -11.61 17.33 -6.67
CA ALA A 417 -11.18 18.35 -7.59
C ALA A 417 -11.99 18.31 -8.89
N THR A 418 -12.09 17.14 -9.53
CA THR A 418 -12.83 16.97 -10.79
C THR A 418 -14.31 17.35 -10.68
N VAL A 419 -14.99 16.92 -9.61
CA VAL A 419 -16.41 17.20 -9.42
C VAL A 419 -16.65 18.68 -9.10
N LEU A 420 -15.90 19.24 -8.15
CA LEU A 420 -16.11 20.62 -7.71
C LEU A 420 -15.67 21.63 -8.78
N GLU A 421 -14.62 21.34 -9.55
CA GLU A 421 -14.23 22.14 -10.72
C GLU A 421 -15.41 22.24 -11.70
N HIS A 422 -16.02 21.11 -12.07
CA HIS A 422 -17.16 21.11 -12.99
C HIS A 422 -18.36 21.88 -12.44
N MET A 423 -18.72 21.67 -11.16
CA MET A 423 -19.90 22.30 -10.57
C MET A 423 -19.72 23.80 -10.31
N LEU A 424 -18.51 24.25 -9.99
CA LEU A 424 -18.24 25.66 -9.70
C LEU A 424 -18.00 26.51 -10.96
N THR A 425 -17.60 25.88 -12.08
CA THR A 425 -17.33 26.57 -13.35
C THR A 425 -18.51 26.56 -14.32
N THR A 426 -19.45 25.63 -14.17
CA THR A 426 -20.66 25.58 -15.01
C THR A 426 -21.84 26.34 -14.39
N GLU A 427 -22.82 26.76 -15.18
CA GLU A 427 -24.04 27.45 -14.71
C GLU A 427 -24.94 26.59 -13.79
N GLN A 428 -24.54 25.35 -13.47
CA GLN A 428 -25.24 24.48 -12.52
C GLN A 428 -25.03 24.98 -11.08
N ARG A 429 -25.76 26.04 -10.69
CA ARG A 429 -25.86 26.56 -9.31
C ARG A 429 -26.64 25.63 -8.35
N GLY A 430 -26.34 24.34 -8.37
CA GLY A 430 -26.87 23.36 -7.41
C GLY A 430 -26.14 23.41 -6.06
N GLU A 431 -26.69 22.75 -5.05
CA GLU A 431 -25.93 22.51 -3.82
C GLU A 431 -24.70 21.64 -4.11
N LEU A 432 -23.56 21.98 -3.49
CA LEU A 432 -22.35 21.17 -3.61
C LEU A 432 -22.54 19.82 -2.89
N PRO A 433 -21.92 18.74 -3.39
CA PRO A 433 -22.09 17.42 -2.81
C PRO A 433 -21.56 17.39 -1.37
N LYS A 434 -22.34 16.79 -0.47
CA LYS A 434 -22.04 16.70 0.97
C LYS A 434 -21.66 15.28 1.39
N THR A 435 -22.26 14.28 0.76
CA THR A 435 -22.02 12.86 1.04
C THR A 435 -21.07 12.23 0.03
N LEU A 436 -20.52 11.05 0.32
CA LEU A 436 -19.72 10.33 -0.66
C LEU A 436 -20.58 9.90 -1.84
N THR A 437 -21.79 9.44 -1.57
CA THR A 437 -22.69 8.99 -2.63
C THR A 437 -23.00 10.12 -3.59
N ASP A 438 -23.25 11.34 -3.10
CA ASP A 438 -23.44 12.52 -3.96
C ASP A 438 -22.18 12.81 -4.78
N MET A 439 -20.99 12.78 -4.16
CA MET A 439 -19.71 12.98 -4.86
C MET A 439 -19.52 12.00 -6.01
N TYR A 440 -19.79 10.71 -5.77
CA TYR A 440 -19.62 9.67 -6.78
C TYR A 440 -20.69 9.72 -7.87
N SER A 441 -21.94 10.06 -7.54
CA SER A 441 -23.00 10.30 -8.51
C SER A 441 -22.65 11.45 -9.44
N HIS A 442 -22.17 12.57 -8.88
CA HIS A 442 -21.69 13.70 -9.67
C HIS A 442 -20.44 13.35 -10.47
N PHE A 443 -19.50 12.59 -9.89
CA PHE A 443 -18.31 12.14 -10.61
C PHE A 443 -18.69 11.34 -11.85
N LEU A 444 -19.56 10.33 -11.71
CA LEU A 444 -20.03 9.53 -12.84
C LEU A 444 -20.71 10.41 -13.91
N LEU A 445 -21.58 11.34 -13.50
CA LEU A 445 -22.22 12.29 -14.42
C LEU A 445 -21.21 13.16 -15.17
N VAL A 446 -20.21 13.71 -14.48
CA VAL A 446 -19.15 14.54 -15.07
C VAL A 446 -18.37 13.74 -16.12
N GLN A 447 -18.01 12.49 -15.81
CA GLN A 447 -17.31 11.64 -16.77
C GLN A 447 -18.14 11.36 -18.02
N THR A 448 -19.42 11.03 -17.87
CA THR A 448 -20.26 10.76 -19.03
C THR A 448 -20.51 12.01 -19.87
N LYS A 449 -20.64 13.19 -19.25
CA LYS A 449 -20.71 14.47 -20.00
C LYS A 449 -19.42 14.77 -20.76
N ARG A 450 -18.26 14.61 -20.12
CA ARG A 450 -16.94 14.79 -20.75
C ARG A 450 -16.75 13.85 -21.94
N LYS A 451 -17.31 12.63 -21.89
CA LYS A 451 -17.33 11.70 -23.03
C LYS A 451 -18.11 12.26 -24.23
N LYS A 452 -19.34 12.75 -24.01
CA LYS A 452 -20.21 13.27 -25.09
C LYS A 452 -19.55 14.42 -25.86
N ASN A 453 -18.96 15.38 -25.14
CA ASN A 453 -18.33 16.55 -25.75
C ASN A 453 -17.11 16.22 -26.63
N LYS A 454 -16.50 15.04 -26.49
CA LYS A 454 -15.32 14.64 -27.28
C LYS A 454 -15.65 13.98 -28.62
N TYR A 455 -16.84 13.38 -28.77
CA TYR A 455 -17.18 12.58 -29.97
C TYR A 455 -18.41 13.10 -30.73
N HIS A 456 -19.17 14.05 -30.20
CA HIS A 456 -20.39 14.56 -30.86
C HIS A 456 -20.30 16.09 -31.02
N GLU A 457 -20.03 16.57 -32.24
CA GLU A 457 -20.08 17.99 -32.63
C GLU A 457 -21.53 18.50 -32.88
N GLY A 458 -22.56 17.73 -32.53
CA GLY A 458 -23.96 18.08 -32.77
C GLY A 458 -24.63 18.75 -31.57
N HIS A 459 -25.22 19.93 -31.78
CA HIS A 459 -26.14 20.59 -30.85
C HIS A 459 -27.39 19.70 -30.60
N GLU A 460 -27.37 18.86 -29.57
CA GLU A 460 -28.59 18.30 -29.00
C GLU A 460 -28.97 19.03 -27.72
N THR A 461 -30.10 19.72 -27.81
CA THR A 461 -30.82 20.44 -26.76
C THR A 461 -31.32 19.50 -25.67
N SER A 462 -30.48 19.15 -24.69
CA SER A 462 -30.75 19.19 -23.24
C SER A 462 -29.59 18.53 -22.45
N PRO A 463 -29.01 19.19 -21.43
CA PRO A 463 -27.82 18.68 -20.74
C PRO A 463 -28.01 17.48 -19.78
N GLN A 464 -29.18 16.84 -19.76
CA GLN A 464 -29.63 16.06 -18.59
C GLN A 464 -29.76 14.54 -18.78
N GLU A 465 -29.78 13.99 -20.01
CA GLU A 465 -30.08 12.56 -20.19
C GLU A 465 -28.88 11.75 -20.73
N LEU A 466 -28.57 10.64 -20.06
CA LEU A 466 -27.62 9.62 -20.51
C LEU A 466 -28.17 8.96 -21.79
N THR A 467 -27.33 8.71 -22.80
CA THR A 467 -27.80 7.93 -23.97
C THR A 467 -28.09 6.49 -23.54
N GLU A 468 -29.00 5.80 -24.22
CA GLU A 468 -29.31 4.40 -23.90
C GLU A 468 -28.07 3.50 -24.08
N ALA A 469 -27.20 3.80 -25.05
CA ALA A 469 -25.93 3.11 -25.23
C ALA A 469 -24.96 3.35 -24.05
N ASP A 470 -24.84 4.59 -23.56
CA ASP A 470 -24.01 4.89 -22.38
C ASP A 470 -24.53 4.16 -21.15
N ARG A 471 -25.86 4.12 -20.98
CA ARG A 471 -26.54 3.42 -19.90
C ARG A 471 -26.23 1.93 -19.93
N GLU A 472 -26.34 1.30 -21.09
CA GLU A 472 -26.07 -0.13 -21.25
C GLU A 472 -24.62 -0.46 -20.85
N VAL A 473 -23.64 0.28 -21.34
CA VAL A 473 -22.22 0.04 -21.01
C VAL A 473 -21.94 0.26 -19.53
N LEU A 474 -22.50 1.32 -18.91
CA LEU A 474 -22.34 1.57 -17.48
C LEU A 474 -22.96 0.45 -16.62
N LEU A 475 -24.09 -0.12 -17.04
CA LEU A 475 -24.71 -1.25 -16.35
C LEU A 475 -23.87 -2.53 -16.50
N LYS A 476 -23.30 -2.78 -17.67
CA LYS A 476 -22.35 -3.90 -17.89
C LYS A 476 -21.08 -3.72 -17.05
N LEU A 477 -20.54 -2.51 -16.96
CA LEU A 477 -19.42 -2.18 -16.06
C LEU A 477 -19.79 -2.37 -14.58
N GLY A 478 -20.99 -1.96 -14.18
CA GLY A 478 -21.49 -2.18 -12.82
C GLY A 478 -21.69 -3.67 -12.49
N ARG A 479 -22.09 -4.49 -13.47
CA ARG A 479 -22.13 -5.95 -13.34
C ARG A 479 -20.73 -6.52 -13.12
N LEU A 480 -19.76 -6.15 -13.97
CA LEU A 480 -18.36 -6.56 -13.84
C LEU A 480 -17.82 -6.19 -12.45
N ALA A 481 -18.08 -4.96 -12.02
CA ALA A 481 -17.68 -4.43 -10.71
C ALA A 481 -18.23 -5.26 -9.56
N PHE A 482 -19.53 -5.58 -9.59
CA PHE A 482 -20.21 -6.36 -8.56
C PHE A 482 -19.72 -7.80 -8.48
N GLU A 483 -19.68 -8.52 -9.61
CA GLU A 483 -19.24 -9.93 -9.64
C GLU A 483 -17.80 -10.07 -9.12
N HIS A 484 -16.93 -9.10 -9.44
CA HIS A 484 -15.54 -9.13 -9.00
C HIS A 484 -15.34 -8.58 -7.59
N LEU A 485 -16.22 -7.70 -7.10
CA LEU A 485 -16.22 -7.27 -5.71
C LEU A 485 -16.55 -8.46 -4.79
N GLU A 486 -17.50 -9.31 -5.17
CA GLU A 486 -17.80 -10.54 -4.40
C GLU A 486 -16.66 -11.56 -4.45
N LYS A 487 -15.94 -11.67 -5.58
CA LYS A 487 -14.75 -12.54 -5.72
C LYS A 487 -13.51 -11.98 -5.03
N GLY A 488 -13.49 -10.69 -4.68
CA GLY A 488 -12.31 -10.00 -4.16
C GLY A 488 -11.24 -9.67 -5.21
N ASN A 489 -11.61 -9.64 -6.48
CA ASN A 489 -10.71 -9.38 -7.60
C ASN A 489 -10.64 -7.88 -7.93
N LEU A 490 -9.41 -7.36 -8.09
CA LEU A 490 -9.16 -5.97 -8.51
C LEU A 490 -8.86 -5.81 -10.02
N MET A 491 -8.39 -6.89 -10.65
CA MET A 491 -7.95 -6.90 -12.05
C MET A 491 -8.79 -7.86 -12.89
N PHE A 492 -9.08 -7.45 -14.11
CA PHE A 492 -9.91 -8.14 -15.08
C PHE A 492 -9.14 -8.36 -16.38
N TYR A 493 -9.43 -9.47 -17.04
CA TYR A 493 -8.86 -9.86 -18.31
C TYR A 493 -9.94 -9.82 -19.38
N GLN A 494 -9.55 -9.97 -20.64
CA GLN A 494 -10.49 -9.89 -21.75
C GLN A 494 -11.65 -10.87 -21.59
N GLU A 495 -11.39 -12.06 -21.07
CA GLU A 495 -12.41 -13.10 -20.84
C GLU A 495 -13.43 -12.65 -19.78
N ASP A 496 -13.00 -11.90 -18.76
CA ASP A 496 -13.88 -11.37 -17.70
C ASP A 496 -14.84 -10.30 -18.28
N LEU A 497 -14.36 -9.50 -19.23
CA LEU A 497 -15.15 -8.48 -19.92
C LEU A 497 -16.20 -9.13 -20.84
N GLU A 498 -15.78 -10.10 -21.64
CA GLU A 498 -16.64 -10.86 -22.55
C GLU A 498 -17.74 -11.60 -21.78
N GLN A 499 -17.43 -12.18 -20.61
CA GLN A 499 -18.42 -12.83 -19.75
C GLN A 499 -19.50 -11.86 -19.22
N CYS A 500 -19.15 -10.58 -19.08
CA CYS A 500 -20.08 -9.52 -18.70
C CYS A 500 -20.80 -8.90 -19.91
N GLY A 501 -20.50 -9.34 -21.14
CA GLY A 501 -21.06 -8.80 -22.38
C GLY A 501 -20.49 -7.44 -22.79
N LEU A 502 -19.32 -7.07 -22.27
CA LEU A 502 -18.57 -5.88 -22.68
C LEU A 502 -17.66 -6.23 -23.85
N ASP A 503 -17.88 -5.59 -25.00
CA ASP A 503 -16.91 -5.68 -26.09
C ASP A 503 -15.63 -4.91 -25.74
N VAL A 504 -14.48 -5.39 -26.22
CA VAL A 504 -13.18 -4.74 -26.06
C VAL A 504 -13.22 -3.32 -26.62
N THR A 505 -13.99 -3.06 -27.67
CA THR A 505 -14.17 -1.70 -28.21
C THR A 505 -14.96 -0.80 -27.25
N GLU A 506 -16.07 -1.28 -26.67
CA GLU A 506 -16.87 -0.56 -25.66
C GLU A 506 -16.04 -0.25 -24.41
N ALA A 507 -15.29 -1.23 -23.92
CA ALA A 507 -14.38 -1.08 -22.80
C ALA A 507 -13.18 -0.17 -23.12
N SER A 508 -12.70 -0.17 -24.36
CA SER A 508 -11.66 0.75 -24.85
C SER A 508 -12.17 2.18 -24.97
N VAL A 509 -13.44 2.40 -25.33
CA VAL A 509 -14.06 3.72 -25.34
C VAL A 509 -14.19 4.23 -23.91
N TYR A 510 -14.68 3.43 -22.96
CA TYR A 510 -14.73 3.89 -21.57
C TYR A 510 -13.34 4.03 -20.93
N SER A 511 -12.36 3.19 -21.28
CA SER A 511 -10.99 3.35 -20.77
C SER A 511 -10.16 4.40 -21.50
N GLY A 512 -10.53 4.80 -22.72
CA GLY A 512 -9.88 5.86 -23.49
C GLY A 512 -10.53 7.24 -23.29
N VAL A 513 -11.85 7.27 -23.10
CA VAL A 513 -12.64 8.50 -23.00
C VAL A 513 -13.00 8.85 -21.54
N CYS A 514 -13.23 7.82 -20.72
CA CYS A 514 -13.42 7.90 -19.26
C CYS A 514 -12.30 7.12 -18.54
N THR A 515 -11.04 7.36 -18.91
CA THR A 515 -9.81 6.81 -18.27
C THR A 515 -9.83 6.90 -16.73
N GLU A 516 -10.65 7.83 -16.23
CA GLU A 516 -10.93 8.19 -14.85
C GLU A 516 -11.84 7.18 -14.11
N ILE A 517 -12.52 6.27 -14.83
CA ILE A 517 -13.39 5.21 -14.29
C ILE A 517 -12.73 3.85 -14.46
N PHE A 518 -12.30 3.53 -15.68
CA PHE A 518 -11.79 2.22 -16.08
C PHE A 518 -10.46 2.39 -16.79
N LYS A 519 -9.45 1.60 -16.44
CA LYS A 519 -8.10 1.65 -17.01
C LYS A 519 -7.84 0.41 -17.83
N ARG A 520 -7.35 0.61 -19.05
CA ARG A 520 -6.70 -0.42 -19.87
C ARG A 520 -5.20 -0.16 -19.81
N GLU A 521 -4.49 -1.05 -19.15
CA GLU A 521 -3.03 -0.98 -19.08
C GLU A 521 -2.44 -2.02 -20.04
N CYS A 522 -1.69 -1.55 -21.03
CA CYS A 522 -0.87 -2.42 -21.86
C CYS A 522 0.46 -2.62 -21.13
N VAL A 523 0.65 -3.83 -20.63
CA VAL A 523 1.88 -4.26 -19.97
C VAL A 523 2.96 -4.53 -21.02
N ILE A 524 4.22 -4.72 -20.60
CA ILE A 524 5.40 -5.18 -21.38
C ILE A 524 5.06 -6.21 -22.49
N PHE A 525 4.09 -7.10 -22.28
CA PHE A 525 3.67 -8.13 -23.26
C PHE A 525 2.60 -7.70 -24.27
N GLN A 526 2.22 -6.42 -24.31
CA GLN A 526 1.07 -5.90 -25.08
C GLN A 526 -0.28 -6.57 -24.77
N LYS A 527 -0.34 -7.41 -23.74
CA LYS A 527 -1.60 -7.98 -23.23
C LYS A 527 -2.31 -6.91 -22.40
N PRO A 528 -3.56 -6.55 -22.75
CA PRO A 528 -4.32 -5.57 -21.99
C PRO A 528 -4.79 -6.18 -20.67
N VAL A 529 -4.56 -5.47 -19.57
CA VAL A 529 -5.18 -5.76 -18.28
C VAL A 529 -6.11 -4.60 -17.93
N TYR A 530 -7.28 -4.93 -17.39
CA TYR A 530 -8.29 -3.94 -17.05
C TYR A 530 -8.48 -3.82 -15.53
N CYS A 531 -8.70 -2.61 -15.04
CA CYS A 531 -9.05 -2.37 -13.65
C CYS A 531 -9.86 -1.08 -13.49
N PHE A 532 -10.56 -0.93 -12.37
CA PHE A 532 -11.11 0.37 -11.99
C PHE A 532 -9.98 1.25 -11.46
N VAL A 533 -10.08 2.58 -11.66
CA VAL A 533 -9.06 3.52 -11.16
C VAL A 533 -8.86 3.40 -9.66
N HIS A 534 -9.93 3.07 -8.92
CA HIS A 534 -9.91 2.85 -7.50
C HIS A 534 -11.01 1.87 -7.06
N LEU A 535 -10.78 1.13 -5.97
CA LEU A 535 -11.76 0.17 -5.43
C LEU A 535 -13.10 0.83 -5.08
N SER A 536 -13.09 2.05 -4.55
CA SER A 536 -14.34 2.77 -4.25
C SER A 536 -15.17 3.09 -5.49
N ILE A 537 -14.57 3.24 -6.68
CA ILE A 537 -15.31 3.38 -7.94
C ILE A 537 -15.98 2.05 -8.30
N GLN A 538 -15.26 0.94 -8.12
CA GLN A 538 -15.82 -0.41 -8.29
C GLN A 538 -16.99 -0.64 -7.33
N GLU A 539 -16.84 -0.33 -6.05
CA GLU A 539 -17.91 -0.47 -5.05
C GLU A 539 -19.12 0.42 -5.37
N PHE A 540 -18.89 1.64 -5.85
CA PHE A 540 -19.96 2.54 -6.27
C PHE A 540 -20.73 2.00 -7.47
N LEU A 541 -20.04 1.58 -8.54
CA LEU A 541 -20.67 1.02 -9.73
C LEU A 541 -21.38 -0.30 -9.43
N ALA A 542 -20.82 -1.12 -8.53
CA ALA A 542 -21.49 -2.31 -8.02
C ALA A 542 -22.79 -1.94 -7.29
N ALA A 543 -22.80 -0.88 -6.47
CA ALA A 543 -24.00 -0.40 -5.79
C ALA A 543 -25.05 0.11 -6.78
N VAL A 544 -24.65 0.88 -7.79
CA VAL A 544 -25.53 1.32 -8.89
C VAL A 544 -26.17 0.12 -9.60
N TYR A 545 -25.37 -0.90 -9.95
CA TYR A 545 -25.86 -2.12 -10.60
C TYR A 545 -26.84 -2.90 -9.71
N MET A 546 -26.53 -3.06 -8.43
CA MET A 546 -27.39 -3.77 -7.49
C MET A 546 -28.71 -3.04 -7.22
N PHE A 547 -28.68 -1.72 -7.15
CA PHE A 547 -29.87 -0.90 -7.06
C PHE A 547 -30.72 -1.02 -8.34
N HIS A 548 -30.09 -0.98 -9.52
CA HIS A 548 -30.77 -1.25 -10.80
C HIS A 548 -31.39 -2.66 -10.87
N CYS A 549 -30.71 -3.67 -10.33
CA CYS A 549 -31.27 -5.03 -10.26
C CYS A 549 -32.49 -5.10 -9.35
N PHE A 550 -32.49 -4.35 -8.25
CA PHE A 550 -33.63 -4.23 -7.35
C PHE A 550 -34.83 -3.59 -8.04
N THR A 551 -34.67 -2.43 -8.66
CA THR A 551 -35.77 -1.69 -9.32
C THR A 551 -36.36 -2.46 -10.49
N ASN A 552 -35.52 -3.14 -11.28
CA ASN A 552 -35.95 -3.93 -12.44
C ASN A 552 -36.30 -5.38 -12.10
N ARG A 553 -36.41 -5.73 -10.81
CA ARG A 553 -36.79 -7.08 -10.32
C ARG A 553 -35.97 -8.22 -10.93
N LYS A 554 -34.65 -8.05 -11.03
CA LYS A 554 -33.71 -9.11 -11.45
C LYS A 554 -33.52 -10.13 -10.32
N SER A 555 -34.55 -10.96 -10.12
CA SER A 555 -34.72 -11.91 -9.01
C SER A 555 -33.49 -12.78 -8.75
N GLU A 556 -32.92 -13.33 -9.82
CA GLU A 556 -31.80 -14.27 -9.73
C GLU A 556 -30.55 -13.63 -9.10
N VAL A 557 -30.18 -12.44 -9.56
CA VAL A 557 -29.03 -11.68 -9.04
C VAL A 557 -29.25 -11.34 -7.56
N LEU A 558 -30.45 -10.86 -7.21
CA LEU A 558 -30.78 -10.48 -5.83
C LEU A 558 -30.80 -11.69 -4.89
N LYS A 559 -31.33 -12.84 -5.33
CA LYS A 559 -31.34 -14.09 -4.55
C LYS A 559 -29.94 -14.69 -4.39
N ASN A 560 -29.09 -14.58 -5.40
CA ASN A 560 -27.70 -15.02 -5.31
C ASN A 560 -26.94 -14.16 -4.29
N PHE A 561 -27.17 -12.84 -4.29
CA PHE A 561 -26.54 -11.94 -3.33
C PHE A 561 -27.12 -12.08 -1.91
N LEU A 562 -28.43 -11.91 -1.71
CA LEU A 562 -29.08 -11.83 -0.40
C LEU A 562 -29.46 -13.21 0.19
N GLY A 563 -29.31 -14.27 -0.60
CA GLY A 563 -29.62 -15.64 -0.25
C GLY A 563 -31.01 -16.09 -0.72
N LYS A 564 -31.17 -17.41 -0.87
CA LYS A 564 -32.38 -18.07 -1.42
C LYS A 564 -33.70 -17.77 -0.68
N LYS A 565 -33.63 -17.26 0.55
CA LYS A 565 -34.80 -16.86 1.37
C LYS A 565 -35.28 -15.43 1.07
N TYR A 566 -34.67 -14.75 0.10
CA TYR A 566 -35.10 -13.44 -0.35
C TYR A 566 -36.35 -13.54 -1.23
N ASN A 567 -37.44 -12.88 -0.82
CA ASN A 567 -38.75 -12.96 -1.46
C ASN A 567 -39.14 -11.66 -2.20
N GLU A 568 -38.18 -10.93 -2.79
CA GLU A 568 -38.44 -9.69 -3.56
C GLU A 568 -39.32 -8.69 -2.80
N SER A 569 -38.77 -8.24 -1.69
CA SER A 569 -39.41 -7.38 -0.69
C SER A 569 -39.32 -5.88 -1.01
N SER A 570 -39.93 -5.04 -0.18
CA SER A 570 -39.82 -3.58 -0.24
C SER A 570 -38.36 -3.08 -0.17
N LEU A 571 -38.13 -1.84 -0.60
CA LEU A 571 -36.82 -1.18 -0.56
C LEU A 571 -36.18 -1.23 0.83
N ASP A 572 -36.98 -1.06 1.88
CA ASP A 572 -36.47 -1.08 3.26
C ASP A 572 -36.01 -2.45 3.74
N ASP A 573 -36.59 -3.55 3.23
CA ASP A 573 -36.09 -4.91 3.50
C ASP A 573 -34.87 -5.24 2.64
N PHE A 574 -34.82 -4.78 1.37
CA PHE A 574 -33.65 -4.91 0.51
C PHE A 574 -32.40 -4.27 1.14
N LEU A 575 -32.49 -2.99 1.52
CA LEU A 575 -31.39 -2.24 2.13
C LEU A 575 -30.98 -2.81 3.50
N LYS A 576 -31.96 -3.23 4.31
CA LYS A 576 -31.72 -3.89 5.60
C LYS A 576 -30.92 -5.19 5.41
N ARG A 577 -31.30 -6.05 4.46
CA ARG A 577 -30.58 -7.30 4.19
C ARG A 577 -29.19 -7.08 3.63
N ALA A 578 -29.02 -6.08 2.76
CA ALA A 578 -27.71 -5.70 2.26
C ALA A 578 -26.77 -5.26 3.41
N MET A 579 -27.26 -4.40 4.31
CA MET A 579 -26.53 -4.00 5.52
C MET A 579 -26.19 -5.20 6.39
N GLU A 580 -27.13 -6.11 6.58
CA GLU A 580 -26.93 -7.33 7.35
C GLU A 580 -25.88 -8.28 6.76
N LYS A 581 -25.82 -8.40 5.42
CA LYS A 581 -24.79 -9.17 4.71
C LYS A 581 -23.43 -8.49 4.83
N SER A 582 -23.37 -7.17 4.69
CA SER A 582 -22.15 -6.39 4.98
C SER A 582 -21.66 -6.73 6.38
N LEU A 583 -22.46 -6.58 7.43
CA LEU A 583 -22.06 -6.87 8.83
C LEU A 583 -21.63 -8.32 9.11
N GLN A 584 -21.89 -9.27 8.21
CA GLN A 584 -21.41 -10.66 8.29
C GLN A 584 -20.06 -10.89 7.59
N SER A 585 -19.64 -9.99 6.70
CA SER A 585 -18.34 -10.07 6.02
C SER A 585 -17.17 -10.07 7.01
N LYS A 586 -16.15 -10.91 6.81
CA LYS A 586 -15.01 -10.98 7.75
C LYS A 586 -14.14 -9.71 7.72
N ASN A 587 -13.91 -9.14 6.55
CA ASN A 587 -12.98 -8.03 6.31
C ASN A 587 -13.68 -6.69 6.00
N GLY A 588 -15.02 -6.67 5.92
CA GLY A 588 -15.78 -5.45 5.65
C GLY A 588 -15.71 -4.95 4.21
N HIS A 589 -15.32 -5.77 3.23
CA HIS A 589 -15.26 -5.43 1.79
C HIS A 589 -16.59 -4.95 1.15
N LEU A 590 -17.71 -4.98 1.87
CA LEU A 590 -19.01 -4.49 1.40
C LEU A 590 -19.44 -3.20 2.11
N ASP A 591 -18.60 -2.64 2.98
CA ASP A 591 -19.00 -1.58 3.90
C ASP A 591 -19.21 -0.25 3.18
N LEU A 592 -18.37 0.10 2.20
CA LEU A 592 -18.58 1.28 1.37
C LEU A 592 -19.64 1.01 0.28
N PHE A 593 -19.69 -0.19 -0.29
CA PHE A 593 -20.79 -0.62 -1.15
C PHE A 593 -22.18 -0.40 -0.52
N VAL A 594 -22.41 -0.82 0.74
CA VAL A 594 -23.73 -0.60 1.39
C VAL A 594 -23.98 0.86 1.74
N ARG A 595 -22.94 1.65 2.01
CA ARG A 595 -23.07 3.12 2.20
C ARG A 595 -23.62 3.75 0.93
N PHE A 596 -23.05 3.42 -0.23
CA PHE A 596 -23.54 3.89 -1.52
C PHE A 596 -24.97 3.44 -1.79
N LEU A 597 -25.32 2.16 -1.54
CA LEU A 597 -26.70 1.69 -1.70
C LEU A 597 -27.72 2.53 -0.90
N HIS A 598 -27.39 2.90 0.34
CA HIS A 598 -28.27 3.73 1.16
C HIS A 598 -28.30 5.19 0.67
N GLY A 599 -27.18 5.77 0.25
CA GLY A 599 -27.19 7.13 -0.32
C GLY A 599 -27.95 7.22 -1.67
N LEU A 600 -27.89 6.16 -2.48
CA LEU A 600 -28.57 6.08 -3.78
C LEU A 600 -30.09 6.09 -3.64
N CYS A 601 -30.66 5.75 -2.47
CA CYS A 601 -32.11 5.80 -2.29
C CYS A 601 -32.69 7.22 -2.21
N LEU A 602 -31.84 8.23 -2.02
CA LEU A 602 -32.28 9.63 -1.95
C LEU A 602 -32.66 10.17 -3.33
N GLU A 603 -33.70 11.02 -3.36
CA GLU A 603 -34.20 11.65 -4.58
C GLU A 603 -33.12 12.47 -5.30
N SER A 604 -32.20 13.11 -4.58
CA SER A 604 -31.06 13.85 -5.16
C SER A 604 -30.21 12.97 -6.08
N ASN A 605 -29.85 11.77 -5.62
CA ASN A 605 -29.05 10.81 -6.39
C ASN A 605 -29.87 10.13 -7.49
N GLN A 606 -31.15 9.84 -7.23
CA GLN A 606 -32.08 9.31 -8.24
C GLN A 606 -32.33 10.31 -9.37
N ARG A 607 -32.35 11.62 -9.10
CA ARG A 607 -32.47 12.64 -10.14
C ARG A 607 -31.23 12.68 -11.04
N LEU A 608 -30.04 12.48 -10.48
CA LEU A 608 -28.78 12.49 -11.23
C LEU A 608 -28.58 11.21 -12.06
N LEU A 609 -28.95 10.06 -11.51
CA LEU A 609 -28.67 8.74 -12.08
C LEU A 609 -29.93 7.96 -12.46
N GLY A 610 -31.10 8.59 -12.52
CA GLY A 610 -32.39 7.92 -12.68
C GLY A 610 -32.50 7.08 -13.94
N GLY A 611 -31.84 7.50 -15.02
CA GLY A 611 -31.67 6.69 -16.22
C GLY A 611 -31.00 5.34 -15.93
N LEU A 612 -29.97 5.30 -15.08
CA LEU A 612 -29.27 4.06 -14.71
C LEU A 612 -30.05 3.24 -13.67
N LEU A 613 -30.50 3.88 -12.60
CA LEU A 613 -31.08 3.22 -11.44
C LEU A 613 -32.48 2.68 -11.70
N GLY A 614 -33.24 3.26 -12.63
CA GLY A 614 -34.64 2.93 -12.87
C GLY A 614 -35.59 3.70 -11.93
N GLN A 615 -36.88 3.67 -12.24
CA GLN A 615 -37.91 4.36 -11.45
C GLN A 615 -38.18 3.61 -10.16
N THR A 616 -38.07 4.29 -9.02
CA THR A 616 -38.44 3.74 -7.70
C THR A 616 -39.47 4.66 -7.05
N GLU A 617 -40.56 4.11 -6.54
CA GLU A 617 -41.49 4.86 -5.67
C GLU A 617 -40.84 5.08 -4.29
N ASN A 618 -39.93 6.04 -4.20
CA ASN A 618 -39.27 6.41 -2.95
C ASN A 618 -40.15 7.37 -2.16
N SER A 619 -41.22 6.85 -1.56
CA SER A 619 -42.06 7.67 -0.69
C SER A 619 -41.29 8.09 0.58
N PRO A 620 -41.53 9.30 1.13
CA PRO A 620 -40.91 9.73 2.38
C PRO A 620 -41.09 8.72 3.52
N GLU A 621 -42.24 8.04 3.58
CA GLU A 621 -42.53 7.00 4.56
C GLU A 621 -41.60 5.79 4.40
N THR A 622 -41.26 5.43 3.16
CA THR A 622 -40.32 4.34 2.86
C THR A 622 -38.92 4.69 3.33
N ILE A 623 -38.45 5.92 3.05
CA ILE A 623 -37.15 6.41 3.55
C ILE A 623 -37.12 6.43 5.07
N GLN A 624 -38.19 6.87 5.72
CA GLN A 624 -38.30 6.82 7.20
C GLN A 624 -38.26 5.39 7.74
N ARG A 625 -38.84 4.40 7.05
CA ARG A 625 -38.69 2.98 7.42
C ARG A 625 -37.25 2.51 7.29
N VAL A 626 -36.53 2.88 6.24
CA VAL A 626 -35.09 2.56 6.08
C VAL A 626 -34.27 3.14 7.24
N ILE A 627 -34.45 4.43 7.54
CA ILE A 627 -33.78 5.11 8.66
C ILE A 627 -34.08 4.41 9.98
N LYS A 628 -35.35 4.06 10.22
CA LYS A 628 -35.78 3.34 11.43
C LYS A 628 -35.14 1.95 11.51
N ASN A 629 -35.00 1.23 10.38
CA ASN A 629 -34.35 -0.08 10.33
C ASN A 629 -32.85 0.02 10.69
N LEU A 630 -32.16 1.05 10.19
CA LEU A 630 -30.76 1.34 10.56
C LEU A 630 -30.62 1.65 12.05
N LYS A 631 -31.41 2.60 12.58
CA LYS A 631 -31.35 3.03 13.99
C LYS A 631 -31.64 1.88 14.97
N ASN A 632 -32.49 0.92 14.58
CA ASN A 632 -32.89 -0.21 15.41
C ASN A 632 -32.09 -1.50 15.15
N ASN A 633 -31.01 -1.47 14.38
CA ASN A 633 -30.25 -2.68 14.05
C ASN A 633 -29.56 -3.28 15.30
N LYS A 634 -30.07 -4.45 15.73
CA LYS A 634 -29.63 -5.16 16.94
C LYS A 634 -28.62 -6.29 16.70
N LYS A 635 -28.10 -6.45 15.48
CA LYS A 635 -27.24 -7.61 15.16
C LYS A 635 -25.94 -7.53 15.97
N LEU A 636 -25.66 -8.59 16.74
CA LEU A 636 -24.67 -8.60 17.82
C LEU A 636 -23.30 -9.18 17.45
N ASN A 637 -23.25 -9.97 16.38
CA ASN A 637 -22.07 -10.79 16.06
C ASN A 637 -21.06 -10.08 15.14
N SER A 638 -21.18 -8.76 14.97
CA SER A 638 -20.24 -7.93 14.20
C SER A 638 -19.22 -7.28 15.14
N CYS A 639 -17.97 -7.20 14.69
CA CYS A 639 -16.92 -6.45 15.39
C CYS A 639 -17.39 -5.00 15.68
N PRO A 640 -17.13 -4.43 16.88
CA PRO A 640 -17.55 -3.09 17.28
C PRO A 640 -17.29 -2.00 16.24
N ASP A 641 -16.11 -2.02 15.62
CA ASP A 641 -15.72 -1.12 14.53
C ASP A 641 -16.68 -1.17 13.34
N ARG A 642 -17.26 -2.34 13.06
CA ARG A 642 -18.19 -2.52 11.94
C ARG A 642 -19.54 -1.89 12.17
N ASN A 643 -19.92 -1.72 13.43
CA ASN A 643 -21.18 -1.09 13.80
C ASN A 643 -21.18 0.44 13.59
N ILE A 644 -20.01 1.06 13.41
CA ILE A 644 -19.89 2.46 12.98
C ILE A 644 -20.45 2.63 11.56
N ASN A 645 -20.39 1.60 10.70
CA ASN A 645 -20.92 1.71 9.34
C ASN A 645 -22.40 2.04 9.28
N ILE A 646 -23.18 1.59 10.28
CA ILE A 646 -24.61 1.90 10.36
C ILE A 646 -24.81 3.42 10.51
N PHE A 647 -23.95 4.07 11.31
CA PHE A 647 -23.95 5.52 11.46
C PHE A 647 -23.52 6.20 10.15
N HIS A 648 -22.51 5.67 9.45
CA HIS A 648 -22.12 6.18 8.13
C HIS A 648 -23.25 6.09 7.09
N CYS A 649 -24.01 4.99 7.05
CA CYS A 649 -25.18 4.88 6.18
C CYS A 649 -26.24 5.97 6.49
N LEU A 650 -26.45 6.33 7.77
CA LEU A 650 -27.35 7.43 8.13
C LEU A 650 -26.82 8.78 7.61
N MET A 651 -25.51 9.02 7.70
CA MET A 651 -24.87 10.21 7.14
C MET A 651 -24.99 10.28 5.62
N GLU A 652 -24.81 9.17 4.90
CA GLU A 652 -25.03 9.10 3.44
C GLU A 652 -26.50 9.33 3.06
N MET A 653 -27.43 9.02 3.94
CA MET A 653 -28.85 9.32 3.77
C MET A 653 -29.22 10.75 4.19
N ASN A 654 -28.25 11.62 4.49
CA ASN A 654 -28.44 12.98 5.01
C ASN A 654 -29.27 13.04 6.32
N ASP A 655 -29.39 11.94 7.08
CA ASP A 655 -29.98 11.93 8.42
C ASP A 655 -28.91 12.31 9.45
N LEU A 656 -28.90 13.60 9.83
CA LEU A 656 -27.99 14.15 10.83
C LEU A 656 -28.55 14.09 12.27
N SER A 657 -29.72 13.47 12.48
CA SER A 657 -30.42 13.53 13.77
C SER A 657 -29.57 12.93 14.91
N VAL A 658 -29.01 11.74 14.69
CA VAL A 658 -28.17 11.07 15.69
C VAL A 658 -26.88 11.87 15.94
N HIS A 659 -26.30 12.48 14.89
CA HIS A 659 -25.11 13.31 15.03
C HIS A 659 -25.38 14.54 15.93
N GLN A 660 -26.48 15.24 15.67
CA GLN A 660 -26.91 16.41 16.45
C GLN A 660 -27.21 16.02 17.91
N GLU A 661 -27.94 14.92 18.14
CA GLU A 661 -28.24 14.43 19.49
C GLU A 661 -26.98 14.10 20.29
N ILE A 662 -25.96 13.49 19.65
CA ILE A 662 -24.69 13.21 20.31
C ILE A 662 -23.87 14.49 20.52
N GLN A 663 -23.89 15.43 19.58
CA GLN A 663 -23.20 16.71 19.74
C GLN A 663 -23.75 17.51 20.93
N GLU A 664 -25.08 17.53 21.10
CA GLU A 664 -25.74 18.10 22.27
C GLU A 664 -25.39 17.35 23.56
N PHE A 665 -25.39 16.02 23.51
CA PHE A 665 -25.00 15.17 24.63
C PHE A 665 -23.56 15.48 25.10
N LEU A 666 -22.62 15.64 24.17
CA LEU A 666 -21.22 15.98 24.46
C LEU A 666 -21.06 17.39 25.07
N LYS A 667 -21.88 18.36 24.66
CA LYS A 667 -21.89 19.73 25.23
C LYS A 667 -22.56 19.79 26.60
N SER A 668 -23.42 18.84 26.93
CA SER A 668 -24.19 18.85 28.18
C SER A 668 -23.31 18.54 29.42
N LYS A 669 -23.52 19.29 30.51
CA LYS A 669 -22.84 19.03 31.80
C LYS A 669 -23.36 17.78 32.53
N LYS A 670 -24.56 17.29 32.18
CA LYS A 670 -25.19 16.10 32.77
C LYS A 670 -25.24 14.97 31.75
N ARG A 671 -24.28 14.04 31.82
CA ARG A 671 -24.20 12.85 30.94
C ARG A 671 -25.19 11.72 31.32
N SER A 672 -26.36 12.07 31.85
CA SER A 672 -27.33 11.12 32.41
C SER A 672 -28.36 10.56 31.42
N LYS A 673 -28.28 10.93 30.13
CA LYS A 673 -29.18 10.42 29.07
C LYS A 673 -28.83 8.96 28.74
N ASP A 674 -29.84 8.11 28.64
CA ASP A 674 -29.68 6.73 28.16
C ASP A 674 -29.29 6.72 26.68
N LEU A 675 -28.14 6.12 26.35
CA LEU A 675 -27.65 6.00 24.99
C LEU A 675 -28.11 4.67 24.37
N SER A 676 -28.80 4.77 23.22
CA SER A 676 -29.11 3.59 22.41
C SER A 676 -27.85 3.05 21.70
N MET A 677 -27.97 1.89 21.05
CA MET A 677 -26.83 1.28 20.34
C MET A 677 -26.31 2.15 19.17
N ILE A 678 -27.20 2.85 18.45
CA ILE A 678 -26.78 3.76 17.37
C ILE A 678 -26.14 5.03 17.92
N HIS A 679 -26.63 5.54 19.06
CA HIS A 679 -25.97 6.62 19.80
C HIS A 679 -24.56 6.23 20.23
N CYS A 680 -24.37 4.98 20.67
CA CYS A 680 -23.04 4.48 21.02
C CYS A 680 -22.12 4.40 19.79
N SER A 681 -22.59 3.88 18.65
CA SER A 681 -21.80 3.89 17.39
C SER A 681 -21.42 5.32 16.97
N ALA A 682 -22.37 6.25 17.01
CA ALA A 682 -22.15 7.65 16.62
C ALA A 682 -21.19 8.35 17.58
N LEU A 683 -21.36 8.14 18.90
CA LEU A 683 -20.45 8.65 19.91
C LEU A 683 -19.04 8.08 19.75
N ALA A 684 -18.93 6.77 19.48
CA ALA A 684 -17.64 6.14 19.24
C ALA A 684 -16.92 6.81 18.07
N PHE A 685 -17.61 6.97 16.95
CA PHE A 685 -17.09 7.68 15.78
C PHE A 685 -16.72 9.13 16.12
N MET A 686 -17.59 9.90 16.77
CA MET A 686 -17.32 11.31 17.06
C MET A 686 -16.14 11.49 18.02
N LEU A 687 -15.99 10.63 19.02
CA LEU A 687 -14.84 10.64 19.92
C LEU A 687 -13.57 10.19 19.22
N GLN A 688 -13.64 9.12 18.43
CA GLN A 688 -12.50 8.66 17.61
C GLN A 688 -12.03 9.75 16.66
N MET A 689 -12.96 10.54 16.11
CA MET A 689 -12.67 11.63 15.18
C MET A 689 -12.47 13.00 15.85
N SER A 690 -12.42 13.09 17.18
CA SER A 690 -12.18 14.36 17.92
C SER A 690 -10.74 14.86 17.73
N GLU A 691 -10.52 16.17 17.57
CA GLU A 691 -9.17 16.76 17.47
C GLU A 691 -8.41 16.64 18.79
N GLU A 692 -9.13 16.76 19.89
CA GLU A 692 -8.58 16.58 21.22
C GLU A 692 -8.52 15.07 21.56
N VAL A 693 -7.33 14.60 21.93
CA VAL A 693 -7.11 13.27 22.50
C VAL A 693 -7.63 13.26 23.94
N LEU A 694 -8.48 12.29 24.29
CA LEU A 694 -9.03 12.20 25.64
C LEU A 694 -7.99 11.67 26.63
N ASP A 695 -7.84 12.30 27.80
CA ASP A 695 -6.92 11.79 28.82
C ASP A 695 -7.38 10.46 29.42
N GLU A 696 -8.68 10.30 29.65
CA GLU A 696 -9.28 9.07 30.19
C GLU A 696 -10.65 8.79 29.56
N PHE A 697 -10.83 7.59 29.00
CA PHE A 697 -12.11 7.09 28.49
C PHE A 697 -12.64 5.96 29.37
N ASP A 698 -13.77 6.19 30.04
CA ASP A 698 -14.40 5.22 30.94
C ASP A 698 -15.77 4.82 30.40
N LEU A 699 -15.92 3.56 29.99
CA LEU A 699 -17.16 3.03 29.42
C LEU A 699 -18.31 3.01 30.43
N GLN A 700 -18.01 2.93 31.73
CA GLN A 700 -19.03 2.90 32.79
C GLN A 700 -19.68 4.26 33.02
N LYS A 701 -19.01 5.37 32.63
CA LYS A 701 -19.60 6.72 32.69
C LYS A 701 -20.78 6.89 31.72
N TYR A 702 -20.93 5.99 30.74
CA TYR A 702 -22.01 6.03 29.76
C TYR A 702 -23.14 5.05 30.14
N LYS A 703 -24.35 5.60 30.28
CA LYS A 703 -25.57 4.85 30.56
C LYS A 703 -26.08 4.20 29.27
N ALA A 704 -25.66 2.97 29.02
CA ALA A 704 -26.00 2.20 27.82
C ALA A 704 -26.09 0.69 28.17
N SER A 705 -26.72 -0.10 27.30
CA SER A 705 -26.71 -1.56 27.43
C SER A 705 -25.29 -2.12 27.29
N LYS A 706 -25.07 -3.38 27.68
CA LYS A 706 -23.77 -4.07 27.52
C LYS A 706 -23.30 -4.00 26.06
N GLU A 707 -24.23 -4.23 25.15
CA GLU A 707 -24.04 -4.19 23.70
C GLU A 707 -23.75 -2.77 23.19
N GLY A 708 -24.43 -1.77 23.74
CA GLY A 708 -24.14 -0.36 23.45
C GLY A 708 -22.72 0.02 23.86
N ARG A 709 -22.29 -0.37 25.06
CA ARG A 709 -20.92 -0.12 25.54
C ARG A 709 -19.86 -0.82 24.69
N LEU A 710 -20.14 -2.02 24.18
CA LEU A 710 -19.23 -2.67 23.23
C LEU A 710 -19.02 -1.83 21.97
N ARG A 711 -20.06 -1.15 21.47
CA ARG A 711 -19.94 -0.25 20.31
C ARG A 711 -19.14 1.02 20.59
N LEU A 712 -18.81 1.32 21.85
CA LEU A 712 -17.93 2.44 22.24
C LEU A 712 -16.44 2.09 22.20
N ILE A 713 -16.08 0.81 22.08
CA ILE A 713 -14.67 0.36 22.06
C ILE A 713 -13.82 1.12 21.03
N PRO A 714 -14.28 1.43 19.81
CA PRO A 714 -13.47 2.18 18.83
C PRO A 714 -12.98 3.55 19.34
N ALA A 715 -13.69 4.19 20.28
CA ALA A 715 -13.27 5.47 20.87
C ALA A 715 -11.96 5.38 21.67
N VAL A 716 -11.59 4.18 22.13
CA VAL A 716 -10.35 3.96 22.88
C VAL A 716 -9.11 4.36 22.07
N ARG A 717 -9.18 4.29 20.74
CA ARG A 717 -8.08 4.69 19.85
C ARG A 717 -7.72 6.18 19.94
N ASN A 718 -8.63 7.02 20.46
CA ASN A 718 -8.39 8.45 20.65
C ASN A 718 -8.36 8.84 22.14
N CYS A 719 -7.78 7.99 22.99
CA CYS A 719 -7.58 8.30 24.42
C CYS A 719 -6.22 7.83 24.94
N ARG A 720 -5.71 8.45 26.00
CA ARG A 720 -4.44 8.07 26.66
C ARG A 720 -4.61 6.90 27.63
N LYS A 721 -5.75 6.83 28.32
CA LYS A 721 -6.10 5.77 29.29
C LYS A 721 -7.54 5.33 29.06
N ALA A 722 -7.81 4.03 29.10
CA ALA A 722 -9.17 3.49 28.99
C ALA A 722 -9.52 2.58 30.17
N ARG A 723 -10.71 2.76 30.76
CA ARG A 723 -11.31 1.84 31.73
C ARG A 723 -12.37 1.00 31.05
N LEU A 724 -12.07 -0.29 30.89
CA LEU A 724 -12.96 -1.26 30.26
C LEU A 724 -13.59 -2.16 31.32
N VAL A 725 -14.81 -2.61 31.04
CA VAL A 725 -15.50 -3.62 31.87
C VAL A 725 -14.86 -4.99 31.61
N PRO A 726 -14.81 -5.95 32.56
CA PRO A 726 -14.44 -7.33 32.27
C PRO A 726 -15.39 -7.91 31.22
N LEU A 727 -14.94 -7.92 29.97
CA LEU A 727 -15.58 -8.57 28.83
C LEU A 727 -14.87 -9.90 28.57
N LYS A 728 -15.54 -10.84 27.89
CA LYS A 728 -14.90 -12.10 27.49
C LYS A 728 -13.64 -11.78 26.67
N SER A 729 -12.52 -12.44 27.02
CA SER A 729 -11.15 -12.28 26.50
C SER A 729 -11.06 -12.00 25.00
N ASP A 730 -11.87 -12.69 24.19
CA ASP A 730 -11.79 -12.68 22.72
C ASP A 730 -12.18 -11.32 22.08
N VAL A 731 -12.93 -10.47 22.78
CA VAL A 731 -13.37 -9.15 22.28
C VAL A 731 -12.38 -8.04 22.63
N ILE A 732 -11.62 -8.23 23.71
CA ILE A 732 -10.63 -7.29 24.25
C ILE A 732 -9.32 -7.39 23.46
N SER A 733 -8.91 -8.61 23.08
CA SER A 733 -7.67 -8.88 22.34
C SER A 733 -7.59 -8.15 20.99
N ALA A 734 -8.71 -7.94 20.29
CA ALA A 734 -8.71 -7.30 18.98
C ALA A 734 -8.68 -5.76 19.03
N ALA A 735 -8.73 -5.14 20.22
CA ALA A 735 -8.92 -3.69 20.38
C ALA A 735 -7.77 -2.96 21.09
N LEU A 736 -6.78 -3.64 21.70
CA LEU A 736 -5.98 -3.03 22.78
C LEU A 736 -4.48 -3.35 22.83
N SER A 737 -3.83 -3.75 21.73
CA SER A 737 -2.39 -4.04 21.77
C SER A 737 -1.46 -2.84 22.02
N SER A 738 -1.97 -1.61 22.15
CA SER A 738 -1.14 -0.40 22.28
C SER A 738 -1.35 0.44 23.56
N PHE A 739 -2.04 -0.06 24.59
CA PHE A 739 -2.33 0.76 25.79
C PHE A 739 -1.98 0.08 27.12
N ILE A 740 -1.55 0.91 28.09
CA ILE A 740 -1.51 0.53 29.51
C ILE A 740 -2.96 0.37 29.98
N ILE A 741 -3.46 -0.87 29.94
CA ILE A 741 -4.78 -1.20 30.46
C ILE A 741 -4.69 -1.28 31.99
N ILE A 742 -5.34 -0.36 32.69
CA ILE A 742 -5.64 -0.55 34.11
C ILE A 742 -6.89 -1.43 34.16
N VAL A 743 -6.69 -2.75 34.19
CA VAL A 743 -7.77 -3.68 34.56
C VAL A 743 -7.90 -3.61 36.08
N GLN A 744 -9.03 -3.11 36.57
CA GLN A 744 -9.40 -3.19 37.99
C GLN A 744 -10.47 -4.26 38.19
#